data_AF-A0A938IB37-F1
#
_entry.id   AF-A0A938IB37-F1
#
_cell.length_a   1.000
_cell.length_b   1.000
_cell.length_c   1.000
_cell.angle_alpha   90.00
_cell.angle_beta   90.00
_cell.angle_gamma   90.00
#
_symmetry.space_group_name_H-M   'P 1'
#
loop_
_entity.id
_entity.type
_entity.pdbx_description
1 polymer ?
#
loop_
_entity_poly.entity_id
_entity_poly.type
_entity_poly.pdbx_seq_one_letter_code
_entity_poly.pdbx_strand_id
1 'polypeptide(L)'
;MSFQGDVAGIGLSEVLQSLSRSEREGILLLEAPGLAVRLGMLDSQIFLLPGPSEDSDDLQRRVQNAWVAELPLAVRERRMQEVARAERMESLYAMLDAPQMHFRFSPGPIAGLLGLVATGTSPDVPTLFGPGYTAEFVLLEHARLKDESEGKLHLDATCVPVVQVEITEDSRRQWLAQCNGGATLGELADRMGWPLCQARAAVREALERGELALFSEHQLFQCAIGELQLYRVSRAAMRLTAWMLARSGGALQQGEISLLLGEWDAGRLAPALRAMPVRYARGLLRTLDRSIDDRRGALARWESLREQFRGDAACVLRCMAWRCSQGGALGEGALGELMRIAALFRDRQQMLRARLALRLAATQQPSQSSARLELGLSLCEVGLVQEGSAWVTAAANELIDAGEYERALAALRALLRRDSDNKDAQSLLFQTSSLERRRKRRRTQGTVALAIFLVAALAAVVKVQLHSSLEEHLASIAAFSPDGRVCLVELEREYAGDVRPEVVALRAALQRRIVESEKQRRTDWLTDYEAVQQECQTGDPLVGLERALTLPAPPKLSIDVPEWPTREGLLSLLARRIEDRAAATRTNVAPTEVAIMDEERELEMLRALVERCEGEPKAADVNDFRSHLMRVSAAAVAARSERAQAQRLETARETLKEQDRMLETARTQARALDFERSLATYAELISAVAPSFLPSLEAERDKVRRHFEALEQARGLAEEGRHSEARATLAAGCNDLGEHALPWRIVTEPAGARVRFEDGSTRVTPFVLHSAFGESVQFEIEAPGYITRRHEMRDPANVSLVLYRIPERAWDTDGDVEALPVSVGEDHVLANRSGELRKQGRFGLRWERKLPTLGGIARTPMFLPQRPGWLLVLCEDGVCFLVEAATGEIEGPHALGSPPAEGTLATRGTLCAKLVDGRLAQWNSSVVPTLHPVDRPYIEPPTPAEIERAQGAFVRLQRSAAAETRLVSPWTKLSVEVLADQFKYAPEQGAGRQGHLERQGQWNYVAWEAPNASIPQGRLWVSDERGLRCFLP
;
A
#
# COMPACT_ATOMS: atom_id res chain seq x y z
N MET A 1 22.64 -21.81 -26.23
CA MET A 1 22.78 -20.51 -25.54
C MET A 1 21.64 -20.39 -24.54
N SER A 2 21.92 -20.02 -23.29
CA SER A 2 20.88 -19.65 -22.33
C SER A 2 20.28 -18.31 -22.70
N PHE A 3 18.99 -18.13 -22.44
CA PHE A 3 18.30 -16.87 -22.68
C PHE A 3 17.33 -16.57 -21.54
N GLN A 4 17.10 -15.28 -21.29
CA GLN A 4 16.28 -14.78 -20.19
C GLN A 4 15.55 -13.52 -20.63
N GLY A 5 14.42 -13.22 -20.00
CA GLY A 5 13.61 -12.04 -20.30
C GLY A 5 12.41 -11.90 -19.37
N ASP A 6 11.78 -10.73 -19.43
CA ASP A 6 10.55 -10.44 -18.68
C ASP A 6 9.34 -10.56 -19.60
N VAL A 7 8.30 -11.23 -19.13
CA VAL A 7 7.08 -11.51 -19.90
C VAL A 7 5.86 -11.36 -18.99
N ALA A 8 4.75 -10.90 -19.56
CA ALA A 8 3.48 -10.76 -18.89
C ALA A 8 2.41 -11.65 -19.56
N GLY A 9 1.61 -12.37 -18.76
CA GLY A 9 0.43 -13.11 -19.21
C GLY A 9 0.66 -14.02 -20.44
N ILE A 10 -0.06 -13.74 -21.55
CA ILE A 10 -0.10 -14.51 -22.80
C ILE A 10 1.30 -14.85 -23.35
N GLY A 11 2.31 -14.01 -23.11
CA GLY A 11 3.67 -14.30 -23.59
C GLY A 11 4.28 -15.58 -23.01
N LEU A 12 3.89 -16.05 -21.82
CA LEU A 12 4.34 -17.36 -21.31
C LEU A 12 3.86 -18.50 -22.22
N SER A 13 2.62 -18.41 -22.70
CA SER A 13 2.05 -19.43 -23.58
C SER A 13 2.82 -19.54 -24.89
N GLU A 14 3.26 -18.41 -25.46
CA GLU A 14 4.11 -18.37 -26.66
C GLU A 14 5.51 -18.96 -26.39
N VAL A 15 6.10 -18.65 -25.23
CA VAL A 15 7.41 -19.20 -24.83
C VAL A 15 7.34 -20.72 -24.68
N LEU A 16 6.31 -21.25 -24.02
CA LEU A 16 6.12 -22.69 -23.85
C LEU A 16 5.89 -23.40 -25.18
N GLN A 17 5.04 -22.84 -26.06
CA GLN A 17 4.80 -23.39 -27.40
C GLN A 17 6.04 -23.30 -28.30
N SER A 18 6.80 -22.21 -28.21
CA SER A 18 8.04 -22.04 -28.97
C SER A 18 9.09 -23.06 -28.55
N LEU A 19 9.27 -23.24 -27.23
CA LEU A 19 10.20 -24.22 -26.69
C LEU A 19 9.78 -25.65 -27.05
N SER A 20 8.48 -26.00 -26.93
CA SER A 20 7.99 -27.32 -27.28
C SER A 20 8.13 -27.64 -28.77
N ARG A 21 7.89 -26.67 -29.67
CA ARG A 21 8.08 -26.86 -31.13
C ARG A 21 9.54 -26.97 -31.57
N SER A 22 10.45 -26.44 -30.76
CA SER A 22 11.88 -26.35 -31.11
C SER A 22 12.72 -27.56 -30.68
N GLU A 23 12.10 -28.60 -30.07
CA GLU A 23 12.76 -29.80 -29.53
C GLU A 23 13.97 -29.49 -28.61
N ARG A 24 13.98 -28.32 -27.97
CA ARG A 24 15.09 -27.90 -27.11
C ARG A 24 15.02 -28.60 -25.75
N GLU A 25 16.08 -29.32 -25.43
CA GLU A 25 16.27 -29.91 -24.10
C GLU A 25 16.86 -28.88 -23.11
N GLY A 26 16.26 -28.75 -21.93
CA GLY A 26 16.75 -27.82 -20.90
C GLY A 26 15.80 -27.60 -19.74
N ILE A 27 16.17 -26.71 -18.83
CA ILE A 27 15.35 -26.28 -17.69
C ILE A 27 14.91 -24.83 -17.90
N LEU A 28 13.60 -24.59 -17.82
CA LEU A 28 12.98 -23.27 -17.78
C LEU A 28 12.65 -22.91 -16.32
N LEU A 29 13.25 -21.85 -15.82
CA LEU A 29 12.94 -21.25 -14.52
C LEU A 29 12.02 -20.05 -14.74
N LEU A 30 10.91 -19.99 -14.02
CA LEU A 30 9.94 -18.89 -14.03
C LEU A 30 9.86 -18.30 -12.63
N GLU A 31 10.00 -16.99 -12.51
CA GLU A 31 9.96 -16.28 -11.23
C GLU A 31 9.00 -15.08 -11.30
N ALA A 32 8.10 -14.99 -10.34
CA ALA A 32 7.20 -13.85 -10.13
C ALA A 32 7.18 -13.51 -8.62
N PRO A 33 6.65 -12.35 -8.21
CA PRO A 33 6.60 -11.97 -6.79
C PRO A 33 5.90 -13.03 -5.93
N GLY A 34 6.67 -13.79 -5.14
CA GLY A 34 6.15 -14.86 -4.28
C GLY A 34 5.85 -16.20 -4.96
N LEU A 35 6.22 -16.38 -6.23
CA LEU A 35 5.99 -17.62 -6.99
C LEU A 35 7.24 -18.00 -7.80
N ALA A 36 7.63 -19.27 -7.75
CA ALA A 36 8.74 -19.78 -8.55
C ALA A 36 8.41 -21.18 -9.09
N VAL A 37 8.55 -21.36 -10.40
CA VAL A 37 8.24 -22.62 -11.10
C VAL A 37 9.45 -23.07 -11.89
N ARG A 38 9.75 -24.38 -11.85
CA ARG A 38 10.82 -25.00 -12.62
C ARG A 38 10.25 -26.07 -13.54
N LEU A 39 10.51 -25.95 -14.83
CA LEU A 39 10.02 -26.86 -15.87
C LEU A 39 11.20 -27.50 -16.59
N GLY A 40 11.13 -28.80 -16.83
CA GLY A 40 12.05 -29.53 -17.70
C GLY A 40 11.45 -29.67 -19.09
N MET A 41 12.19 -29.33 -20.13
CA MET A 41 11.80 -29.53 -21.52
C MET A 41 12.58 -30.71 -22.08
N LEU A 42 11.89 -31.74 -22.57
CA LEU A 42 12.49 -32.92 -23.22
C LEU A 42 11.48 -33.51 -24.22
N ASP A 43 11.92 -33.82 -25.44
CA ASP A 43 11.10 -34.46 -26.49
C ASP A 43 9.73 -33.79 -26.72
N SER A 44 9.71 -32.46 -26.80
CA SER A 44 8.48 -31.64 -26.94
C SER A 44 7.50 -31.74 -25.75
N GLN A 45 7.91 -32.35 -24.64
CA GLN A 45 7.14 -32.47 -23.41
C GLN A 45 7.70 -31.58 -22.30
N ILE A 46 6.79 -31.16 -21.43
CA ILE A 46 7.03 -30.38 -20.23
C ILE A 46 6.96 -31.32 -19.03
N PHE A 47 8.04 -31.37 -18.25
CA PHE A 47 8.14 -32.10 -16.99
C PHE A 47 8.10 -31.11 -15.82
N LEU A 48 7.29 -31.41 -14.81
CA LEU A 48 7.14 -30.57 -13.62
C LEU A 48 8.25 -30.91 -12.60
N LEU A 49 9.26 -30.05 -12.52
CA LEU A 49 10.42 -30.27 -11.67
C LEU A 49 10.22 -29.66 -10.27
N PRO A 50 10.94 -30.16 -9.24
CA PRO A 50 10.87 -29.58 -7.91
C PRO A 50 11.27 -28.11 -7.89
N GLY A 51 10.42 -27.29 -7.25
CA GLY A 51 10.67 -25.86 -7.08
C GLY A 51 11.77 -25.60 -6.05
N PRO A 52 12.42 -24.40 -6.06
CA PRO A 52 13.43 -24.05 -5.05
C PRO A 52 12.86 -23.91 -3.63
N SER A 53 11.54 -23.72 -3.50
CA SER A 53 10.82 -23.56 -2.23
C SER A 53 10.01 -24.80 -1.82
N GLU A 54 10.14 -25.92 -2.54
CA GLU A 54 9.40 -27.15 -2.24
C GLU A 54 9.98 -27.83 -1.00
N ASP A 55 9.16 -28.02 0.03
CA ASP A 55 9.54 -28.63 1.31
C ASP A 55 8.94 -30.03 1.45
N SER A 56 9.81 -31.03 1.58
CA SER A 56 9.40 -32.43 1.77
C SER A 56 8.59 -32.63 3.05
N ASP A 57 8.87 -31.87 4.10
CA ASP A 57 8.15 -31.97 5.38
C ASP A 57 6.73 -31.40 5.26
N ASP A 58 6.51 -30.41 4.39
CA ASP A 58 5.18 -29.89 4.10
C ASP A 58 4.34 -30.88 3.30
N LEU A 59 4.93 -31.47 2.26
CA LEU A 59 4.28 -32.53 1.47
C LEU A 59 3.90 -33.74 2.33
N GLN A 60 4.79 -34.16 3.24
CA GLN A 60 4.50 -35.24 4.18
C GLN A 60 3.33 -34.87 5.09
N ARG A 61 3.29 -33.64 5.61
CA ARG A 61 2.17 -33.14 6.44
C ARG A 61 0.85 -33.09 5.66
N ARG A 62 0.88 -32.67 4.39
CA ARG A 62 -0.31 -32.66 3.50
C ARG A 62 -0.87 -34.06 3.30
N VAL A 63 -0.02 -35.04 2.98
CA VAL A 63 -0.44 -36.45 2.87
C VAL A 63 -1.00 -36.97 4.19
N GLN A 64 -0.38 -36.65 5.32
CA GLN A 64 -0.91 -37.05 6.63
C GLN A 64 -2.27 -36.40 6.96
N ASN A 65 -2.50 -35.16 6.53
CA ASN A 65 -3.77 -34.48 6.72
C ASN A 65 -4.87 -35.03 5.81
N ALA A 66 -4.53 -35.35 4.56
CA ALA A 66 -5.46 -35.92 3.59
C ALA A 66 -5.86 -37.35 3.96
N TRP A 67 -4.91 -38.20 4.36
CA TRP A 67 -5.16 -39.58 4.81
C TRP A 67 -4.90 -39.73 6.29
N VAL A 68 -5.99 -39.73 7.05
CA VAL A 68 -5.99 -39.83 8.51
C VAL A 68 -5.44 -41.18 9.01
N ALA A 69 -5.62 -42.24 8.24
CA ALA A 69 -5.09 -43.56 8.55
C ALA A 69 -3.62 -43.66 8.15
N GLU A 70 -2.81 -44.36 8.95
CA GLU A 70 -1.40 -44.59 8.61
C GLU A 70 -1.29 -45.39 7.30
N LEU A 71 -0.72 -44.76 6.29
CA LEU A 71 -0.43 -45.40 5.00
C LEU A 71 0.89 -46.18 5.08
N PRO A 72 0.99 -47.36 4.43
CA PRO A 72 2.26 -48.03 4.19
C PRO A 72 3.26 -47.11 3.48
N LEU A 73 4.56 -47.24 3.77
CA LEU A 73 5.60 -46.32 3.27
C LEU A 73 5.57 -46.17 1.74
N ALA A 74 5.49 -47.28 1.00
CA ALA A 74 5.44 -47.26 -0.47
C ALA A 74 4.21 -46.51 -1.02
N VAL A 75 3.05 -46.65 -0.36
CA VAL A 75 1.84 -45.91 -0.75
C VAL A 75 1.99 -44.43 -0.42
N ARG A 76 2.58 -44.12 0.74
CA ARG A 76 2.83 -42.75 1.20
C ARG A 76 3.76 -42.00 0.23
N GLU A 77 4.87 -42.61 -0.17
CA GLU A 77 5.82 -42.01 -1.12
C GLU A 77 5.14 -41.72 -2.47
N ARG A 78 4.34 -42.67 -2.97
CA ARG A 78 3.55 -42.46 -4.19
C ARG A 78 2.56 -41.30 -4.04
N ARG A 79 1.83 -41.22 -2.92
CA ARG A 79 0.90 -40.10 -2.68
C ARG A 79 1.62 -38.77 -2.53
N MET A 80 2.79 -38.73 -1.90
CA MET A 80 3.62 -37.53 -1.83
C MET A 80 4.01 -37.05 -3.23
N GLN A 81 4.39 -37.95 -4.13
CA GLN A 81 4.69 -37.61 -5.53
C GLN A 81 3.45 -37.08 -6.29
N GLU A 82 2.29 -37.69 -6.08
CA GLU A 82 1.03 -37.23 -6.68
C GLU A 82 0.63 -35.83 -6.18
N VAL A 83 0.74 -35.57 -4.88
CA VAL A 83 0.49 -34.25 -4.27
C VAL A 83 1.48 -33.20 -4.75
N ALA A 84 2.77 -33.52 -4.78
CA ALA A 84 3.82 -32.62 -5.28
C ALA A 84 3.59 -32.25 -6.74
N ARG A 85 3.21 -33.22 -7.58
CA ARG A 85 2.90 -32.99 -8.99
C ARG A 85 1.69 -32.07 -9.17
N ALA A 86 0.63 -32.29 -8.40
CA ALA A 86 -0.55 -31.42 -8.40
C ALA A 86 -0.22 -29.98 -7.97
N GLU A 87 0.60 -29.80 -6.94
CA GLU A 87 1.06 -28.49 -6.47
C GLU A 87 1.93 -27.75 -7.50
N ARG A 88 2.84 -28.48 -8.16
CA ARG A 88 3.66 -27.90 -9.24
C ARG A 88 2.80 -27.46 -10.43
N MET A 89 1.76 -28.22 -10.76
CA MET A 89 0.80 -27.83 -11.81
C MET A 89 -0.03 -26.62 -11.40
N GLU A 90 -0.52 -26.56 -10.16
CA GLU A 90 -1.21 -25.39 -9.61
C GLU A 90 -0.31 -24.14 -9.66
N SER A 91 0.96 -24.28 -9.32
CA SER A 91 1.95 -23.21 -9.38
C SER A 91 2.21 -22.74 -10.82
N LEU A 92 2.22 -23.67 -11.78
CA LEU A 92 2.33 -23.34 -13.21
C LEU A 92 1.09 -22.58 -13.71
N TYR A 93 -0.12 -22.99 -13.31
CA TYR A 93 -1.35 -22.25 -13.63
C TYR A 93 -1.36 -20.86 -13.01
N ALA A 94 -0.96 -20.73 -11.75
CA ALA A 94 -0.80 -19.43 -11.10
C ALA A 94 0.25 -18.54 -11.81
N MET A 95 1.29 -19.15 -12.40
CA MET A 95 2.31 -18.44 -13.18
C MET A 95 1.76 -17.94 -14.52
N LEU A 96 0.87 -18.69 -15.18
CA LEU A 96 0.19 -18.25 -16.40
C LEU A 96 -0.73 -17.03 -16.16
N ASP A 97 -1.25 -16.88 -14.94
CA ASP A 97 -2.08 -15.75 -14.53
C ASP A 97 -1.27 -14.58 -13.92
N ALA A 98 0.06 -14.70 -13.79
CA ALA A 98 0.89 -13.67 -13.18
C ALA A 98 1.03 -12.42 -14.10
N PRO A 99 0.90 -11.20 -13.54
CA PRO A 99 0.94 -9.97 -14.34
C PRO A 99 2.34 -9.66 -14.88
N GLN A 100 3.39 -10.07 -14.16
CA GLN A 100 4.79 -9.92 -14.56
C GLN A 100 5.59 -11.11 -14.03
N MET A 101 6.36 -11.74 -14.91
CA MET A 101 7.28 -12.82 -14.55
C MET A 101 8.61 -12.68 -15.32
N HIS A 102 9.68 -13.11 -14.66
CA HIS A 102 10.99 -13.27 -15.25
C HIS A 102 11.17 -14.75 -15.61
N PHE A 103 11.65 -15.04 -16.83
CA PHE A 103 11.99 -16.41 -17.21
C PHE A 103 13.47 -16.54 -17.56
N ARG A 104 14.04 -17.71 -17.29
CA ARG A 104 15.40 -18.08 -17.65
C ARG A 104 15.46 -19.52 -18.15
N PHE A 105 15.91 -19.72 -19.38
CA PHE A 105 16.12 -21.04 -19.96
C PHE A 105 17.59 -21.45 -19.95
N SER A 106 17.88 -22.60 -19.36
CA SER A 106 19.20 -23.22 -19.29
C SER A 106 19.21 -24.49 -20.16
N PRO A 107 19.83 -24.49 -21.35
CA PRO A 107 19.89 -25.66 -22.22
C PRO A 107 20.81 -26.75 -21.64
N GLY A 108 20.46 -28.01 -21.83
CA GLY A 108 21.26 -29.17 -21.41
C GLY A 108 20.40 -30.30 -20.82
N PRO A 109 21.01 -31.46 -20.56
CA PRO A 109 20.28 -32.62 -20.08
C PRO A 109 19.68 -32.37 -18.69
N ILE A 110 18.39 -32.63 -18.52
CA ILE A 110 17.64 -32.32 -17.29
C ILE A 110 18.33 -32.94 -16.06
N ALA A 111 18.71 -34.22 -16.14
CA ALA A 111 19.38 -34.93 -15.06
C ALA A 111 20.74 -34.32 -14.70
N GLY A 112 21.49 -33.82 -15.70
CA GLY A 112 22.77 -33.15 -15.50
C GLY A 112 22.62 -31.78 -14.84
N LEU A 113 21.61 -30.99 -15.24
CA LEU A 113 21.32 -29.68 -14.67
C LEU A 113 20.76 -29.74 -13.23
N LEU A 114 20.14 -30.86 -12.85
CA LEU A 114 19.67 -31.12 -11.48
C LEU A 114 20.71 -31.81 -10.59
N GLY A 115 21.89 -32.15 -11.11
CA GLY A 115 22.94 -32.83 -10.34
C GLY A 115 22.62 -34.29 -9.99
N LEU A 116 21.71 -34.95 -10.72
CA LEU A 116 21.23 -36.32 -10.45
C LEU A 116 22.10 -37.42 -11.07
N VAL A 117 23.21 -37.07 -11.71
CA VAL A 117 24.11 -38.04 -12.39
C VAL A 117 25.24 -38.45 -11.43
N ALA A 118 25.04 -39.57 -10.71
CA ALA A 118 26.09 -40.17 -9.87
C ALA A 118 26.67 -41.48 -10.45
N THR A 119 25.98 -42.15 -11.38
CA THR A 119 26.30 -43.54 -11.76
C THR A 119 26.11 -43.84 -13.25
N GLY A 120 26.75 -43.11 -14.16
CA GLY A 120 27.02 -43.50 -15.57
C GLY A 120 25.84 -43.86 -16.50
N THR A 121 24.61 -43.91 -15.98
CA THR A 121 23.35 -44.18 -16.67
C THR A 121 22.48 -42.96 -16.45
N SER A 122 22.05 -42.32 -17.55
CA SER A 122 21.12 -41.19 -17.46
C SER A 122 19.83 -41.70 -16.85
N PRO A 123 19.39 -41.21 -15.68
CA PRO A 123 18.15 -41.68 -15.09
C PRO A 123 16.97 -41.32 -16.01
N ASP A 124 16.03 -42.24 -16.15
CA ASP A 124 14.88 -42.09 -17.04
C ASP A 124 13.93 -41.01 -16.50
N VAL A 125 13.91 -39.82 -17.11
CA VAL A 125 13.21 -38.61 -16.64
C VAL A 125 11.71 -38.87 -16.35
N PRO A 126 10.96 -39.63 -17.18
CA PRO A 126 9.56 -39.99 -16.90
C PRO A 126 9.38 -40.85 -15.64
N THR A 127 10.37 -41.67 -15.28
CA THR A 127 10.30 -42.49 -14.05
C THR A 127 10.54 -41.65 -12.78
N LEU A 128 11.32 -40.57 -12.88
CA LEU A 128 11.64 -39.70 -11.76
C LEU A 128 10.59 -38.63 -11.49
N PHE A 129 10.04 -38.01 -12.55
CA PHE A 129 9.17 -36.83 -12.44
C PHE A 129 7.74 -37.09 -12.90
N GLY A 130 7.44 -38.32 -13.32
CA GLY A 130 6.13 -38.72 -13.85
C GLY A 130 5.96 -38.36 -15.34
N PRO A 131 4.73 -38.52 -15.87
CA PRO A 131 4.45 -38.26 -17.28
C PRO A 131 4.70 -36.80 -17.66
N GLY A 132 5.35 -36.61 -18.82
CA GLY A 132 5.48 -35.31 -19.46
C GLY A 132 4.15 -34.85 -20.07
N TYR A 133 3.97 -33.53 -20.14
CA TYR A 133 2.77 -32.90 -20.69
C TYR A 133 3.10 -32.13 -21.96
N THR A 134 2.18 -32.10 -22.94
CA THR A 134 2.34 -31.19 -24.08
C THR A 134 2.00 -29.77 -23.66
N ALA A 135 2.66 -28.77 -24.26
CA ALA A 135 2.34 -27.36 -24.00
C ALA A 135 0.86 -27.06 -24.31
N GLU A 136 0.33 -27.63 -25.39
CA GLU A 136 -1.08 -27.50 -25.77
C GLU A 136 -2.03 -28.04 -24.70
N PHE A 137 -1.76 -29.22 -24.14
CA PHE A 137 -2.58 -29.80 -23.08
C PHE A 137 -2.61 -28.89 -21.84
N VAL A 138 -1.45 -28.40 -21.38
CA VAL A 138 -1.38 -27.52 -20.20
C VAL A 138 -2.18 -26.25 -20.41
N LEU A 139 -2.05 -25.62 -21.59
CA LEU A 139 -2.73 -24.37 -21.91
C LEU A 139 -4.25 -24.55 -22.08
N LEU A 140 -4.69 -25.64 -22.74
CA LEU A 140 -6.11 -25.93 -22.89
C LEU A 140 -6.78 -26.31 -21.57
N GLU A 141 -6.11 -27.10 -20.72
CA GLU A 141 -6.62 -27.40 -19.38
C GLU A 141 -6.66 -26.15 -18.49
N HIS A 142 -5.65 -25.27 -18.58
CA HIS A 142 -5.70 -23.99 -17.86
C HIS A 142 -6.89 -23.14 -18.31
N ALA A 143 -7.12 -23.01 -19.63
CA ALA A 143 -8.25 -22.27 -20.17
C ALA A 143 -9.59 -22.88 -19.72
N ARG A 144 -9.76 -24.21 -19.84
CA ARG A 144 -10.97 -24.92 -19.39
C ARG A 144 -11.24 -24.69 -17.90
N LEU A 145 -10.23 -24.86 -17.06
CA LEU A 145 -10.36 -24.68 -15.62
C LEU A 145 -10.62 -23.23 -15.24
N LYS A 146 -10.05 -22.28 -15.98
CA LYS A 146 -10.30 -20.85 -15.79
C LYS A 146 -11.75 -20.52 -16.10
N ASP A 147 -12.28 -20.98 -17.23
CA ASP A 147 -13.68 -20.81 -17.62
C ASP A 147 -14.64 -21.46 -16.59
N GLU A 148 -14.37 -22.69 -16.16
CA GLU A 148 -15.14 -23.37 -15.10
C GLU A 148 -15.04 -22.66 -13.73
N SER A 149 -13.93 -21.93 -13.51
CA SER A 149 -13.69 -21.13 -12.30
C SER A 149 -14.33 -19.74 -12.33
N GLU A 150 -14.89 -19.29 -13.46
CA GLU A 150 -15.69 -18.05 -13.55
C GLU A 150 -17.13 -18.29 -13.08
N GLY A 151 -17.35 -18.14 -11.78
CA GLY A 151 -18.66 -18.36 -11.16
C GLY A 151 -18.85 -17.47 -9.94
N LYS A 152 -20.11 -17.19 -9.58
CA LYS A 152 -20.46 -16.26 -8.49
C LYS A 152 -20.00 -16.75 -7.10
N LEU A 153 -19.80 -18.06 -6.93
CA LEU A 153 -19.41 -18.67 -5.67
C LEU A 153 -17.88 -18.81 -5.56
N HIS A 154 -17.29 -18.05 -4.65
CA HIS A 154 -15.87 -18.18 -4.32
C HIS A 154 -15.64 -19.37 -3.37
N LEU A 155 -14.87 -20.37 -3.81
CA LEU A 155 -14.55 -21.57 -3.03
C LEU A 155 -13.10 -21.52 -2.54
N ASP A 156 -12.92 -21.40 -1.23
CA ASP A 156 -11.60 -21.46 -0.61
C ASP A 156 -11.14 -22.91 -0.42
N ALA A 157 -9.81 -23.13 -0.34
CA ALA A 157 -9.22 -24.44 -0.05
C ALA A 157 -9.69 -25.03 1.28
N THR A 158 -10.17 -24.17 2.18
CA THR A 158 -10.65 -24.51 3.52
C THR A 158 -12.15 -24.87 3.56
N CYS A 159 -12.88 -24.78 2.45
CA CYS A 159 -14.28 -25.20 2.37
C CYS A 159 -14.39 -26.72 2.53
N VAL A 160 -15.46 -27.20 3.18
CA VAL A 160 -15.72 -28.63 3.42
C VAL A 160 -17.00 -29.04 2.68
N PRO A 161 -16.89 -29.76 1.55
CA PRO A 161 -18.04 -30.26 0.82
C PRO A 161 -18.62 -31.53 1.46
N VAL A 162 -19.95 -31.65 1.43
CA VAL A 162 -20.71 -32.82 1.89
C VAL A 162 -21.76 -33.21 0.86
N VAL A 163 -21.85 -34.50 0.55
CA VAL A 163 -22.88 -35.06 -0.34
C VAL A 163 -24.27 -34.93 0.29
N GLN A 164 -25.24 -34.44 -0.48
CA GLN A 164 -26.65 -34.35 -0.07
C GLN A 164 -27.56 -35.42 -0.69
N VAL A 165 -27.16 -36.00 -1.82
CA VAL A 165 -28.00 -36.89 -2.64
C VAL A 165 -27.35 -38.26 -2.79
N GLU A 166 -28.16 -39.33 -2.86
CA GLU A 166 -27.67 -40.66 -3.23
C GLU A 166 -27.29 -40.69 -4.71
N ILE A 167 -26.01 -40.95 -5.00
CA ILE A 167 -25.47 -40.90 -6.37
C ILE A 167 -25.61 -42.27 -7.03
N THR A 168 -26.31 -42.31 -8.16
CA THR A 168 -26.60 -43.52 -8.95
C THR A 168 -25.52 -43.85 -9.99
N GLU A 169 -24.71 -42.88 -10.42
CA GLU A 169 -23.71 -43.04 -11.49
C GLU A 169 -22.33 -43.45 -10.96
N ASP A 170 -21.81 -44.61 -11.39
CA ASP A 170 -20.61 -45.23 -10.80
C ASP A 170 -19.31 -44.44 -10.99
N SER A 171 -19.15 -43.70 -12.09
CA SER A 171 -17.97 -42.87 -12.37
C SER A 171 -17.87 -41.65 -11.45
N ARG A 172 -19.01 -41.01 -11.15
CA ARG A 172 -19.11 -39.87 -10.23
C ARG A 172 -19.11 -40.30 -8.77
N ARG A 173 -19.63 -41.49 -8.47
CA ARG A 173 -19.68 -42.07 -7.13
C ARG A 173 -18.31 -42.13 -6.46
N GLN A 174 -17.23 -42.44 -7.21
CA GLN A 174 -15.90 -42.59 -6.61
C GLN A 174 -15.31 -41.29 -6.05
N TRP A 175 -15.43 -40.17 -6.77
CA TRP A 175 -14.90 -38.89 -6.28
C TRP A 175 -15.85 -38.21 -5.30
N LEU A 176 -17.17 -38.27 -5.54
CA LEU A 176 -18.16 -37.70 -4.61
C LEU A 176 -18.17 -38.44 -3.26
N ALA A 177 -17.83 -39.74 -3.23
CA ALA A 177 -17.64 -40.46 -1.97
C ALA A 177 -16.52 -39.87 -1.08
N GLN A 178 -15.58 -39.11 -1.66
CA GLN A 178 -14.55 -38.39 -0.89
C GLN A 178 -15.09 -37.11 -0.23
N CYS A 179 -16.21 -36.57 -0.74
CA CYS A 179 -16.91 -35.40 -0.20
C CYS A 179 -17.85 -35.77 0.96
N ASN A 180 -17.32 -36.47 1.98
CA ASN A 180 -18.10 -36.99 3.10
C ASN A 180 -18.21 -36.02 4.29
N GLY A 181 -17.87 -34.74 4.11
CA GLY A 181 -17.78 -33.77 5.20
C GLY A 181 -16.55 -33.93 6.10
N GLY A 182 -15.68 -34.91 5.83
CA GLY A 182 -14.43 -35.13 6.57
C GLY A 182 -13.23 -34.37 6.00
N ALA A 183 -13.22 -34.08 4.69
CA ALA A 183 -12.10 -33.43 4.00
C ALA A 183 -12.42 -31.98 3.62
N THR A 184 -11.43 -31.09 3.72
CA THR A 184 -11.50 -29.79 3.04
C THR A 184 -11.25 -29.96 1.55
N LEU A 185 -11.54 -28.93 0.77
CA LEU A 185 -11.25 -28.88 -0.66
C LEU A 185 -9.77 -29.09 -0.97
N GLY A 186 -8.86 -28.55 -0.14
CA GLY A 186 -7.43 -28.83 -0.25
C GLY A 186 -7.07 -30.29 0.04
N GLU A 187 -7.64 -30.88 1.10
CA GLU A 187 -7.43 -32.31 1.40
C GLU A 187 -8.05 -33.21 0.31
N LEU A 188 -9.16 -32.78 -0.30
CA LEU A 188 -9.80 -33.46 -1.42
C LEU A 188 -8.89 -33.43 -2.66
N ALA A 189 -8.34 -32.27 -2.99
CA ALA A 189 -7.37 -32.11 -4.07
C ALA A 189 -6.16 -33.05 -3.86
N ASP A 190 -5.63 -33.09 -2.63
CA ASP A 190 -4.53 -33.97 -2.26
C ASP A 190 -4.90 -35.45 -2.41
N ARG A 191 -6.09 -35.86 -1.95
CA ARG A 191 -6.58 -37.24 -2.10
C ARG A 191 -6.68 -37.70 -3.55
N MET A 192 -7.11 -36.78 -4.42
CA MET A 192 -7.30 -37.03 -5.84
C MET A 192 -6.02 -36.87 -6.65
N GLY A 193 -4.98 -36.24 -6.09
CA GLY A 193 -3.78 -35.85 -6.84
C GLY A 193 -4.10 -34.81 -7.91
N TRP A 194 -5.09 -33.94 -7.65
CA TRP A 194 -5.55 -32.91 -8.57
C TRP A 194 -5.01 -31.53 -8.16
N PRO A 195 -4.74 -30.63 -9.13
CA PRO A 195 -4.60 -29.20 -8.84
C PRO A 195 -5.82 -28.68 -8.07
N LEU A 196 -5.60 -27.73 -7.18
CA LEU A 196 -6.67 -27.16 -6.35
C LEU A 196 -7.72 -26.46 -7.21
N CYS A 197 -7.32 -25.80 -8.30
CA CYS A 197 -8.25 -25.19 -9.25
C CYS A 197 -9.17 -26.23 -9.91
N GLN A 198 -8.68 -27.45 -10.20
CA GLN A 198 -9.49 -28.55 -10.71
C GLN A 198 -10.48 -29.06 -9.67
N ALA A 199 -10.05 -29.24 -8.42
CA ALA A 199 -10.94 -29.63 -7.34
C ALA A 199 -12.04 -28.57 -7.10
N ARG A 200 -11.70 -27.28 -7.17
CA ARG A 200 -12.66 -26.15 -7.08
C ARG A 200 -13.70 -26.20 -8.20
N ALA A 201 -13.27 -26.38 -9.45
CA ALA A 201 -14.17 -26.48 -10.60
C ALA A 201 -15.15 -27.65 -10.43
N ALA A 202 -14.65 -28.84 -10.09
CA ALA A 202 -15.49 -30.03 -9.89
C ALA A 202 -16.49 -29.87 -8.74
N VAL A 203 -16.06 -29.34 -7.59
CA VAL A 203 -16.97 -29.11 -6.45
C VAL A 203 -18.00 -28.05 -6.78
N ARG A 204 -17.63 -26.98 -7.49
CA ARG A 204 -18.59 -25.96 -7.90
C ARG A 204 -19.67 -26.54 -8.81
N GLU A 205 -19.28 -27.27 -9.84
CA GLU A 205 -20.21 -27.89 -10.77
C GLU A 205 -21.22 -28.79 -10.03
N ALA A 206 -20.75 -29.55 -9.03
CA ALA A 206 -21.60 -30.38 -8.18
C ALA A 206 -22.48 -29.59 -7.19
N LEU A 207 -22.01 -28.44 -6.69
CA LEU A 207 -22.82 -27.50 -5.89
C LEU A 207 -23.94 -26.88 -6.74
N GLU A 208 -23.65 -26.48 -7.98
CA GLU A 208 -24.63 -25.90 -8.91
C GLU A 208 -25.71 -26.92 -9.31
N ARG A 209 -25.35 -28.21 -9.37
CA ARG A 209 -26.30 -29.32 -9.55
C ARG A 209 -27.10 -29.69 -8.29
N GLY A 210 -26.74 -29.14 -7.12
CA GLY A 210 -27.36 -29.50 -5.84
C GLY A 210 -26.97 -30.89 -5.31
N GLU A 211 -25.88 -31.49 -5.81
CA GLU A 211 -25.38 -32.80 -5.34
C GLU A 211 -24.58 -32.67 -4.04
N LEU A 212 -23.90 -31.54 -3.88
CA LEU A 212 -23.10 -31.18 -2.71
C LEU A 212 -23.73 -30.01 -1.96
N ALA A 213 -23.37 -29.89 -0.68
CA ALA A 213 -23.48 -28.65 0.08
C ALA A 213 -22.16 -28.37 0.80
N LEU A 214 -21.98 -27.14 1.26
CA LEU A 214 -20.85 -26.76 2.10
C LEU A 214 -21.28 -26.75 3.57
N PHE A 215 -20.36 -27.11 4.45
CA PHE A 215 -20.60 -27.00 5.90
C PHE A 215 -20.93 -25.55 6.31
N SER A 216 -21.96 -25.42 7.13
CA SER A 216 -22.29 -24.17 7.82
C SER A 216 -21.26 -23.80 8.90
N GLU A 217 -21.29 -22.56 9.37
CA GLU A 217 -20.40 -22.06 10.44
C GLU A 217 -20.37 -23.00 11.66
N HIS A 218 -21.54 -23.43 12.14
CA HIS A 218 -21.64 -24.30 13.30
C HIS A 218 -21.04 -25.69 13.03
N GLN A 219 -21.28 -26.26 11.84
CA GLN A 219 -20.72 -27.56 11.46
C GLN A 219 -19.20 -27.51 11.33
N LEU A 220 -18.64 -26.42 10.80
CA LEU A 220 -17.19 -26.22 10.74
C LEU A 220 -16.57 -26.14 12.14
N PHE A 221 -17.21 -25.44 13.07
CA PHE A 221 -16.76 -25.38 14.46
C PHE A 221 -16.79 -26.76 15.13
N GLN A 222 -17.89 -27.50 15.01
CA GLN A 222 -18.00 -28.86 15.56
C GLN A 222 -16.94 -29.81 14.97
N CYS A 223 -16.71 -29.73 13.65
CA CYS A 223 -15.65 -30.48 12.98
C CYS A 223 -14.27 -30.12 13.56
N ALA A 224 -13.99 -28.83 13.78
CA ALA A 224 -12.74 -28.38 14.36
C ALA A 224 -12.54 -28.90 15.80
N ILE A 225 -13.57 -28.85 16.64
CA ILE A 225 -13.53 -29.40 18.01
C ILE A 225 -13.32 -30.92 17.99
N GLY A 226 -13.99 -31.64 17.09
CA GLY A 226 -13.79 -33.09 16.92
C GLY A 226 -12.34 -33.45 16.54
N GLU A 227 -11.72 -32.70 15.63
CA GLU A 227 -10.31 -32.90 15.28
C GLU A 227 -9.35 -32.55 16.44
N LEU A 228 -9.68 -31.54 17.26
CA LEU A 228 -8.92 -31.23 18.48
C LEU A 228 -8.98 -32.39 19.49
N GLN A 229 -10.17 -32.93 19.74
CA GLN A 229 -10.37 -34.04 20.67
C GLN A 229 -9.63 -35.31 20.23
N LEU A 230 -9.44 -35.50 18.92
CA LEU A 230 -8.66 -36.58 18.33
C LEU A 230 -7.15 -36.28 18.23
N TYR A 231 -6.67 -35.18 18.82
CA TYR A 231 -5.27 -34.73 18.78
C TYR A 231 -4.69 -34.50 17.37
N ARG A 232 -5.55 -34.20 16.39
CA ARG A 232 -5.13 -33.94 15.00
C ARG A 232 -4.89 -32.46 14.77
N VAL A 233 -3.79 -31.98 15.36
CA VAL A 233 -3.44 -30.56 15.48
C VAL A 233 -3.53 -29.78 14.16
N SER A 234 -2.90 -30.28 13.09
CA SER A 234 -2.85 -29.59 11.80
C SER A 234 -4.23 -29.48 11.14
N ARG A 235 -5.03 -30.55 11.19
CA ARG A 235 -6.40 -30.55 10.63
C ARG A 235 -7.31 -29.66 11.46
N ALA A 236 -7.23 -29.74 12.79
CA ALA A 236 -7.94 -28.84 13.69
C ALA A 236 -7.62 -27.36 13.39
N ALA A 237 -6.35 -27.02 13.19
CA ALA A 237 -5.93 -25.67 12.81
C ALA A 237 -6.52 -25.21 11.48
N MET A 238 -6.54 -26.07 10.46
CA MET A 238 -7.18 -25.77 9.18
C MET A 238 -8.69 -25.55 9.33
N ARG A 239 -9.39 -26.38 10.11
CA ARG A 239 -10.84 -26.25 10.36
C ARG A 239 -11.18 -25.02 11.20
N LEU A 240 -10.39 -24.70 12.23
CA LEU A 240 -10.53 -23.45 12.99
C LEU A 240 -10.29 -22.22 12.09
N THR A 241 -9.37 -22.32 11.13
CA THR A 241 -9.14 -21.26 10.15
C THR A 241 -10.34 -21.10 9.21
N ALA A 242 -10.90 -22.21 8.71
CA ALA A 242 -12.11 -22.23 7.90
C ALA A 242 -13.30 -21.60 8.66
N TRP A 243 -13.49 -21.99 9.92
CA TRP A 243 -14.54 -21.42 10.77
C TRP A 243 -14.34 -19.91 10.98
N MET A 244 -13.12 -19.44 11.25
CA MET A 244 -12.82 -18.02 11.38
C MET A 244 -13.04 -17.20 10.09
N LEU A 245 -12.96 -17.85 8.93
CA LEU A 245 -13.26 -17.24 7.62
C LEU A 245 -14.76 -17.18 7.34
N ALA A 246 -15.48 -18.26 7.66
CA ALA A 246 -16.92 -18.37 7.40
C ALA A 246 -17.78 -17.59 8.41
N ARG A 247 -17.27 -17.41 9.63
CA ARG A 247 -18.02 -16.80 10.72
C ARG A 247 -18.31 -15.31 10.50
N SER A 248 -19.53 -14.91 10.82
CA SER A 248 -19.91 -13.50 10.89
C SER A 248 -19.18 -12.76 12.03
N GLY A 249 -18.71 -11.53 11.77
CA GLY A 249 -18.00 -10.75 12.79
C GLY A 249 -18.87 -10.50 14.04
N GLY A 250 -18.34 -10.74 15.24
CA GLY A 250 -19.12 -10.63 16.48
C GLY A 250 -18.44 -11.29 17.69
N ALA A 251 -19.10 -11.24 18.84
CA ALA A 251 -18.72 -12.00 20.04
C ALA A 251 -19.03 -13.49 19.86
N LEU A 252 -18.28 -14.36 20.54
CA LEU A 252 -18.52 -15.81 20.49
C LEU A 252 -19.79 -16.18 21.27
N GLN A 253 -20.46 -17.24 20.84
CA GLN A 253 -21.58 -17.80 21.62
C GLN A 253 -21.04 -18.49 22.87
N GLN A 254 -21.84 -18.51 23.95
CA GLN A 254 -21.42 -19.08 25.24
C GLN A 254 -21.01 -20.56 25.13
N GLY A 255 -21.68 -21.35 24.29
CA GLY A 255 -21.32 -22.74 24.00
C GLY A 255 -19.92 -22.87 23.36
N GLU A 256 -19.62 -22.04 22.37
CA GLU A 256 -18.32 -22.04 21.67
C GLU A 256 -17.18 -21.64 22.61
N ILE A 257 -17.42 -20.64 23.46
CA ILE A 257 -16.47 -20.20 24.49
C ILE A 257 -16.14 -21.36 25.42
N SER A 258 -17.16 -22.05 25.94
CA SER A 258 -16.97 -23.14 26.88
C SER A 258 -16.16 -24.30 26.28
N LEU A 259 -16.40 -24.64 25.01
CA LEU A 259 -15.66 -25.68 24.30
C LEU A 259 -14.22 -25.26 24.05
N LEU A 260 -13.97 -24.04 23.55
CA LEU A 260 -12.62 -23.55 23.30
C LEU A 260 -11.79 -23.45 24.59
N LEU A 261 -12.40 -23.00 25.70
CA LEU A 261 -11.73 -22.97 27.00
C LEU A 261 -11.47 -24.38 27.53
N GLY A 262 -12.43 -25.30 27.41
CA GLY A 262 -12.21 -26.70 27.78
C GLY A 262 -11.06 -27.35 26.99
N GLU A 263 -10.97 -27.07 25.69
CA GLU A 263 -9.86 -27.54 24.84
C GLU A 263 -8.53 -26.84 25.14
N TRP A 264 -8.57 -25.59 25.62
CA TRP A 264 -7.40 -24.87 26.13
C TRP A 264 -6.88 -25.49 27.42
N ASP A 265 -7.74 -25.71 28.40
CA ASP A 265 -7.39 -26.29 29.70
C ASP A 265 -6.91 -27.73 29.55
N ALA A 266 -7.43 -28.47 28.57
CA ALA A 266 -6.95 -29.80 28.20
C ALA A 266 -5.62 -29.79 27.42
N GLY A 267 -5.05 -28.62 27.11
CA GLY A 267 -3.77 -28.47 26.40
C GLY A 267 -3.82 -28.78 24.91
N ARG A 268 -5.00 -28.95 24.31
CA ARG A 268 -5.18 -29.33 22.89
C ARG A 268 -5.28 -28.14 21.95
N LEU A 269 -5.85 -27.01 22.43
CA LEU A 269 -6.00 -25.81 21.61
C LEU A 269 -4.66 -25.11 21.33
N ALA A 270 -3.72 -25.10 22.29
CA ALA A 270 -2.45 -24.38 22.15
C ALA A 270 -1.60 -24.86 20.95
N PRO A 271 -1.38 -26.18 20.74
CA PRO A 271 -0.72 -26.67 19.53
C PRO A 271 -1.45 -26.28 18.24
N ALA A 272 -2.79 -26.31 18.22
CA ALA A 272 -3.57 -25.95 17.04
C ALA A 272 -3.41 -24.46 16.69
N LEU A 273 -3.42 -23.58 17.69
CA LEU A 273 -3.15 -22.15 17.48
C LEU A 273 -1.76 -21.90 16.89
N ARG A 274 -0.76 -22.71 17.23
CA ARG A 274 0.60 -22.63 16.66
C ARG A 274 0.67 -23.11 15.20
N ALA A 275 -0.19 -24.06 14.81
CA ALA A 275 -0.29 -24.55 13.44
C ALA A 275 -1.19 -23.69 12.54
N MET A 276 -2.04 -22.82 13.12
CA MET A 276 -2.86 -21.88 12.37
C MET A 276 -2.03 -20.73 11.77
N PRO A 277 -2.45 -20.15 10.63
CA PRO A 277 -1.86 -18.91 10.15
C PRO A 277 -2.03 -17.80 11.20
N VAL A 278 -0.95 -17.06 11.50
CA VAL A 278 -0.87 -16.11 12.61
C VAL A 278 -2.00 -15.07 12.60
N ARG A 279 -2.50 -14.66 11.41
CA ARG A 279 -3.64 -13.75 11.28
C ARG A 279 -4.89 -14.31 11.94
N TYR A 280 -5.25 -15.57 11.66
CA TYR A 280 -6.46 -16.20 12.14
C TYR A 280 -6.33 -16.66 13.59
N ALA A 281 -5.15 -17.14 14.00
CA ALA A 281 -4.86 -17.44 15.41
C ALA A 281 -5.07 -16.20 16.30
N ARG A 282 -4.53 -15.04 15.87
CA ARG A 282 -4.77 -13.75 16.55
C ARG A 282 -6.23 -13.34 16.52
N GLY A 283 -6.92 -13.55 15.40
CA GLY A 283 -8.34 -13.25 15.26
C GLY A 283 -9.19 -14.05 16.24
N LEU A 284 -8.91 -15.35 16.35
CA LEU A 284 -9.56 -16.26 17.28
C LEU A 284 -9.34 -15.82 18.73
N LEU A 285 -8.08 -15.64 19.15
CA LEU A 285 -7.76 -15.19 20.50
C LEU A 285 -8.36 -13.82 20.83
N ARG A 286 -8.34 -12.86 19.89
CA ARG A 286 -8.99 -11.55 20.11
C ARG A 286 -10.49 -11.67 20.30
N THR A 287 -11.15 -12.58 19.59
CA THR A 287 -12.59 -12.77 19.75
C THR A 287 -12.90 -13.45 21.07
N LEU A 288 -12.14 -14.50 21.39
CA LEU A 288 -12.25 -15.23 22.64
C LEU A 288 -12.05 -14.29 23.84
N ASP A 289 -10.97 -13.50 23.85
CA ASP A 289 -10.66 -12.56 24.94
C ASP A 289 -11.61 -11.36 25.01
N ARG A 290 -12.29 -11.00 23.91
CA ARG A 290 -13.37 -9.99 23.96
C ARG A 290 -14.64 -10.54 24.58
N SER A 291 -14.84 -11.85 24.49
CA SER A 291 -16.05 -12.53 24.94
C SER A 291 -15.93 -13.02 26.38
N ILE A 292 -14.74 -12.96 26.98
CA ILE A 292 -14.45 -13.41 28.35
C ILE A 292 -13.70 -12.30 29.11
N ASP A 293 -14.12 -11.99 30.33
CA ASP A 293 -13.37 -11.10 31.23
C ASP A 293 -12.34 -11.90 32.06
N ASP A 294 -11.42 -12.61 31.38
CA ASP A 294 -10.30 -13.34 32.01
C ASP A 294 -8.98 -12.80 31.49
N ARG A 295 -8.46 -11.78 32.18
CA ARG A 295 -7.21 -11.11 31.82
C ARG A 295 -5.99 -12.02 32.00
N ARG A 296 -6.00 -12.92 32.99
CA ARG A 296 -4.85 -13.79 33.32
C ARG A 296 -4.71 -14.91 32.29
N GLY A 297 -5.80 -15.61 31.97
CA GLY A 297 -5.78 -16.62 30.91
C GLY A 297 -5.55 -16.01 29.54
N ALA A 298 -6.01 -14.78 29.28
CA ALA A 298 -5.69 -14.08 28.03
C ALA A 298 -4.18 -13.92 27.84
N LEU A 299 -3.45 -13.46 28.88
CA LEU A 299 -1.99 -13.33 28.79
C LEU A 299 -1.32 -14.68 28.48
N ALA A 300 -1.69 -15.75 29.18
CA ALA A 300 -1.13 -17.08 28.95
C ALA A 300 -1.38 -17.58 27.50
N ARG A 301 -2.58 -17.35 26.95
CA ARG A 301 -2.92 -17.68 25.56
C ARG A 301 -2.05 -16.93 24.56
N TRP A 302 -1.86 -15.63 24.76
CA TRP A 302 -1.03 -14.80 23.88
C TRP A 302 0.45 -15.13 23.99
N GLU A 303 0.95 -15.48 25.17
CA GLU A 303 2.34 -15.89 25.38
C GLU A 303 2.65 -17.21 24.67
N SER A 304 1.75 -18.19 24.75
CA SER A 304 1.86 -19.45 24.00
C SER A 304 1.89 -19.24 22.49
N LEU A 305 1.13 -18.26 21.97
CA LEU A 305 1.16 -17.90 20.55
C LEU A 305 2.48 -17.19 20.17
N ARG A 306 2.98 -16.31 21.04
CA ARG A 306 4.23 -15.57 20.84
C ARG A 306 5.45 -16.49 20.79
N GLU A 307 5.46 -17.60 21.54
CA GLU A 307 6.56 -18.57 21.52
C GLU A 307 6.89 -19.06 20.11
N GLN A 308 5.86 -19.28 19.29
CA GLN A 308 5.98 -19.72 17.90
C GLN A 308 6.22 -18.53 16.95
N PHE A 309 5.47 -17.44 17.12
CA PHE A 309 5.48 -16.29 16.21
C PHE A 309 6.27 -15.11 16.79
N ARG A 310 7.53 -15.34 17.21
CA ARG A 310 8.38 -14.32 17.83
C ARG A 310 8.61 -13.08 16.94
N GLY A 311 8.60 -13.27 15.61
CA GLY A 311 8.75 -12.19 14.64
C GLY A 311 7.48 -11.37 14.35
N ASP A 312 6.30 -11.80 14.83
CA ASP A 312 5.06 -11.06 14.57
C ASP A 312 4.86 -9.91 15.56
N ALA A 313 5.20 -8.71 15.11
CA ALA A 313 5.13 -7.47 15.88
C ALA A 313 3.77 -7.22 16.56
N ALA A 314 2.65 -7.64 15.95
CA ALA A 314 1.33 -7.42 16.55
C ALA A 314 0.98 -8.43 17.66
N CYS A 315 1.52 -9.65 17.61
CA CYS A 315 1.44 -10.61 18.71
C CYS A 315 2.25 -10.11 19.91
N VAL A 316 3.49 -9.68 19.67
CA VAL A 316 4.38 -9.12 20.71
C VAL A 316 3.73 -7.90 21.38
N LEU A 317 3.25 -6.95 20.58
CA LEU A 317 2.56 -5.75 21.09
C LEU A 317 1.36 -6.11 21.97
N ARG A 318 0.56 -7.11 21.59
CA ARG A 318 -0.62 -7.53 22.35
C ARG A 318 -0.23 -8.20 23.68
N CYS A 319 0.83 -9.02 23.69
CA CYS A 319 1.36 -9.59 24.93
C CYS A 319 1.81 -8.50 25.90
N MET A 320 2.57 -7.52 25.40
CA MET A 320 3.04 -6.37 26.20
C MET A 320 1.86 -5.55 26.75
N ALA A 321 0.85 -5.28 25.91
CA ALA A 321 -0.36 -4.59 26.35
C ALA A 321 -1.06 -5.31 27.51
N TRP A 322 -1.19 -6.64 27.42
CA TRP A 322 -1.78 -7.46 28.47
C TRP A 322 -0.94 -7.43 29.76
N ARG A 323 0.38 -7.57 29.67
CA ARG A 323 1.29 -7.45 30.83
C ARG A 323 1.15 -6.10 31.54
N CYS A 324 1.14 -5.00 30.79
CA CYS A 324 0.90 -3.66 31.35
C CYS A 324 -0.47 -3.55 32.02
N SER A 325 -1.54 -4.09 31.41
CA SER A 325 -2.89 -4.03 31.97
C SER A 325 -3.06 -4.81 33.29
N GLN A 326 -2.15 -5.75 33.56
CA GLN A 326 -2.09 -6.50 34.81
C GLN A 326 -1.16 -5.85 35.86
N GLY A 327 -0.58 -4.69 35.56
CA GLY A 327 0.39 -4.01 36.43
C GLY A 327 1.78 -4.67 36.44
N GLY A 328 2.07 -5.59 35.52
CA GLY A 328 3.38 -6.23 35.40
C GLY A 328 4.39 -5.34 34.67
N ALA A 329 5.64 -5.33 35.14
CA ALA A 329 6.75 -4.69 34.43
C ALA A 329 7.03 -5.42 33.10
N LEU A 330 7.31 -4.68 32.02
CA LEU A 330 7.58 -5.28 30.70
C LEU A 330 8.99 -5.91 30.60
N GLY A 331 9.87 -5.63 31.55
CA GLY A 331 11.25 -6.11 31.59
C GLY A 331 12.26 -5.14 30.94
N GLU A 332 13.54 -5.39 31.18
CA GLU A 332 14.63 -4.62 30.57
C GLU A 332 14.64 -4.84 29.04
N GLY A 333 14.75 -3.74 28.27
CA GLY A 333 14.76 -3.77 26.80
C GLY A 333 13.39 -3.64 26.11
N ALA A 334 12.28 -3.70 26.85
CA ALA A 334 10.93 -3.56 26.29
C ALA A 334 10.69 -2.24 25.55
N LEU A 335 11.31 -1.15 26.04
CA LEU A 335 11.23 0.16 25.38
C LEU A 335 11.78 0.13 23.96
N GLY A 336 12.98 -0.45 23.77
CA GLY A 336 13.62 -0.55 22.45
C GLY A 336 12.83 -1.44 21.49
N GLU A 337 12.23 -2.52 22.00
CA GLU A 337 11.37 -3.38 21.20
C GLU A 337 10.07 -2.68 20.79
N LEU A 338 9.41 -1.94 21.69
CA LEU A 338 8.21 -1.15 21.39
C LEU A 338 8.49 -0.04 20.38
N MET A 339 9.62 0.66 20.49
CA MET A 339 10.04 1.68 19.52
C MET A 339 10.29 1.06 18.14
N ARG A 340 10.93 -0.12 18.08
CA ARG A 340 11.14 -0.87 16.81
C ARG A 340 9.83 -1.33 16.19
N ILE A 341 8.90 -1.84 17.00
CA ILE A 341 7.56 -2.24 16.55
C ILE A 341 6.78 -1.03 16.03
N ALA A 342 6.86 0.11 16.71
CA ALA A 342 6.23 1.35 16.28
C ALA A 342 6.77 1.82 14.92
N ALA A 343 8.10 1.80 14.73
CA ALA A 343 8.73 2.12 13.46
C ALA A 343 8.26 1.17 12.34
N LEU A 344 8.25 -0.15 12.58
CA LEU A 344 7.77 -1.13 11.62
C LEU A 344 6.29 -0.91 11.23
N PHE A 345 5.43 -0.53 12.17
CA PHE A 345 4.05 -0.19 11.85
C PHE A 345 3.90 1.15 11.11
N ARG A 346 4.73 2.14 11.42
CA ARG A 346 4.78 3.42 10.71
C ARG A 346 5.20 3.22 9.25
N ASP A 347 6.24 2.45 9.01
CA ASP A 347 6.75 2.16 7.65
C ASP A 347 5.71 1.39 6.81
N ARG A 348 4.87 0.58 7.47
CA ARG A 348 3.72 -0.10 6.86
C ARG A 348 2.43 0.74 6.82
N GLN A 349 2.49 2.03 7.13
CA GLN A 349 1.34 2.95 7.18
C GLN A 349 0.22 2.57 8.17
N GLN A 350 0.52 1.77 9.20
CA GLN A 350 -0.42 1.32 10.23
C GLN A 350 -0.39 2.23 11.47
N MET A 351 -0.71 3.52 11.28
CA MET A 351 -0.55 4.56 12.29
C MET A 351 -1.25 4.25 13.63
N LEU A 352 -2.47 3.69 13.62
CA LEU A 352 -3.19 3.34 14.86
C LEU A 352 -2.43 2.31 15.73
N ARG A 353 -1.71 1.36 15.10
CA ARG A 353 -0.91 0.36 15.83
C ARG A 353 0.39 0.96 16.34
N ALA A 354 1.02 1.84 15.55
CA ALA A 354 2.18 2.60 15.99
C ALA A 354 1.85 3.47 17.21
N ARG A 355 0.69 4.15 17.23
CA ARG A 355 0.20 4.91 18.40
C ARG A 355 0.10 4.06 19.66
N LEU A 356 -0.47 2.85 19.54
CA LEU A 356 -0.60 1.94 20.68
C LEU A 356 0.76 1.50 21.22
N ALA A 357 1.71 1.16 20.34
CA ALA A 357 3.07 0.80 20.73
C ALA A 357 3.79 1.96 21.44
N LEU A 358 3.69 3.18 20.92
CA LEU A 358 4.31 4.36 21.52
C LEU A 358 3.67 4.75 22.86
N ARG A 359 2.35 4.63 23.00
CA ARG A 359 1.68 4.85 24.29
C ARG A 359 2.10 3.82 25.34
N LEU A 360 2.26 2.55 24.95
CA LEU A 360 2.82 1.53 25.84
C LEU A 360 4.29 1.83 26.19
N ALA A 361 5.09 2.31 25.24
CA ALA A 361 6.45 2.75 25.50
C ALA A 361 6.49 3.90 26.52
N ALA A 362 5.55 4.85 26.43
CA ALA A 362 5.42 5.94 27.39
C ALA A 362 5.10 5.47 28.82
N THR A 363 4.39 4.35 28.99
CA THR A 363 4.13 3.78 30.33
C THR A 363 5.39 3.27 31.03
N GLN A 364 6.49 3.01 30.30
CA GLN A 364 7.75 2.55 30.87
C GLN A 364 8.60 3.66 31.49
N GLN A 365 8.23 4.94 31.30
CA GLN A 365 8.94 6.12 31.82
C GLN A 365 10.47 6.04 31.63
N PRO A 366 10.98 6.26 30.40
CA PRO A 366 12.41 6.17 30.13
C PRO A 366 13.23 7.12 31.01
N SER A 367 14.23 6.59 31.73
CA SER A 367 15.11 7.40 32.58
C SER A 367 16.06 8.28 31.75
N GLN A 368 16.57 7.77 30.63
CA GLN A 368 17.47 8.49 29.74
C GLN A 368 16.75 9.60 28.95
N SER A 369 17.34 10.80 28.93
CA SER A 369 16.82 11.96 28.20
C SER A 369 16.76 11.74 26.69
N SER A 370 17.73 11.02 26.11
CA SER A 370 17.73 10.63 24.69
C SER A 370 16.54 9.75 24.31
N ALA A 371 16.22 8.74 25.13
CA ALA A 371 15.10 7.85 24.89
C ALA A 371 13.74 8.55 25.03
N ARG A 372 13.62 9.51 25.98
CA ARG A 372 12.45 10.39 26.10
C ARG A 372 12.27 11.29 24.88
N LEU A 373 13.38 11.81 24.35
CA LEU A 373 13.39 12.64 23.15
C LEU A 373 12.90 11.86 21.92
N GLU A 374 13.45 10.65 21.68
CA GLU A 374 13.06 9.79 20.56
C GLU A 374 11.59 9.34 20.65
N LEU A 375 11.13 8.97 21.85
CA LEU A 375 9.73 8.64 22.11
C LEU A 375 8.82 9.85 21.81
N GLY A 376 9.16 11.02 22.31
CA GLY A 376 8.38 12.25 22.12
C GLY A 376 8.27 12.68 20.66
N LEU A 377 9.38 12.62 19.91
CA LEU A 377 9.38 12.89 18.46
C LEU A 377 8.55 11.85 17.70
N SER A 378 8.69 10.57 18.03
CA SER A 378 7.91 9.50 17.41
C SER A 378 6.41 9.65 17.68
N LEU A 379 6.00 10.04 18.89
CA LEU A 379 4.60 10.35 19.20
C LEU A 379 4.06 11.50 18.34
N CYS A 380 4.86 12.56 18.14
CA CYS A 380 4.48 13.67 17.27
C CYS A 380 4.33 13.24 15.80
N GLU A 381 5.21 12.38 15.29
CA GLU A 381 5.15 11.86 13.92
C GLU A 381 3.89 11.04 13.62
N VAL A 382 3.40 10.27 14.60
CA VAL A 382 2.17 9.47 14.45
C VAL A 382 0.90 10.30 14.77
N GLY A 383 1.05 11.61 14.98
CA GLY A 383 -0.06 12.56 15.20
C GLY A 383 -0.55 12.66 16.65
N LEU A 384 0.21 12.17 17.64
CA LEU A 384 -0.04 12.36 19.07
C LEU A 384 0.79 13.54 19.62
N VAL A 385 0.62 14.70 18.99
CA VAL A 385 1.45 15.89 19.23
C VAL A 385 1.35 16.39 20.67
N GLN A 386 0.15 16.41 21.27
CA GLN A 386 -0.02 16.84 22.66
C GLN A 386 0.74 15.93 23.64
N GLU A 387 0.62 14.61 23.49
CA GLU A 387 1.34 13.64 24.32
C GLU A 387 2.86 13.72 24.09
N GLY A 388 3.29 13.83 22.83
CA GLY A 388 4.71 13.88 22.46
C GLY A 388 5.42 15.17 22.88
N SER A 389 4.73 16.31 22.82
CA SER A 389 5.30 17.63 23.12
C SER A 389 5.85 17.72 24.55
N ALA A 390 5.13 17.17 25.54
CA ALA A 390 5.55 17.15 26.93
C ALA A 390 6.85 16.36 27.15
N TRP A 391 7.04 15.25 26.43
CA TRP A 391 8.28 14.48 26.49
C TRP A 391 9.45 15.23 25.86
N VAL A 392 9.23 15.88 24.72
CA VAL A 392 10.26 16.65 24.02
C VAL A 392 10.69 17.87 24.83
N THR A 393 9.76 18.63 25.42
CA THR A 393 10.10 19.82 26.24
C THR A 393 10.82 19.44 27.53
N ALA A 394 10.40 18.37 28.20
CA ALA A 394 11.08 17.86 29.39
C ALA A 394 12.50 17.37 29.09
N ALA A 395 12.69 16.59 28.03
CA ALA A 395 14.01 16.13 27.60
C ALA A 395 14.90 17.28 27.11
N ALA A 396 14.32 18.27 26.42
CA ALA A 396 15.06 19.46 25.99
C ALA A 396 15.57 20.28 27.19
N ASN A 397 14.79 20.45 28.26
CA ASN A 397 15.25 21.11 29.48
C ASN A 397 16.46 20.43 30.11
N GLU A 398 16.44 19.11 30.24
CA GLU A 398 17.59 18.38 30.79
C GLU A 398 18.84 18.48 29.89
N LEU A 399 18.66 18.49 28.56
CA LEU A 399 19.77 18.70 27.63
C LEU A 399 20.35 20.12 27.73
N ILE A 400 19.52 21.12 28.04
CA ILE A 400 19.95 22.50 28.30
C ILE A 400 20.78 22.56 29.58
N ASP A 401 20.31 21.91 30.65
CA ASP A 401 21.01 21.84 31.93
C ASP A 401 22.35 21.09 31.79
N ALA A 402 22.40 20.05 30.95
CA ALA A 402 23.62 19.31 30.61
C ALA A 402 24.56 20.07 29.66
N GLY A 403 24.14 21.21 29.09
CA GLY A 403 24.94 22.02 28.17
C GLY A 403 25.02 21.51 26.73
N GLU A 404 24.15 20.56 26.34
CA GLU A 404 23.99 20.01 24.98
C GLU A 404 23.01 20.84 24.13
N TYR A 405 23.27 22.15 24.01
CA TYR A 405 22.35 23.12 23.40
C TYR A 405 21.97 22.82 21.93
N GLU A 406 22.88 22.25 21.14
CA GLU A 406 22.62 21.95 19.72
C GLU A 406 21.57 20.85 19.54
N ARG A 407 21.62 19.79 20.36
CA ARG A 407 20.62 18.70 20.34
C ARG A 407 19.26 19.19 20.85
N ALA A 408 19.25 20.02 21.89
CA ALA A 408 18.02 20.65 22.39
C ALA A 408 17.36 21.54 21.32
N LEU A 409 18.14 22.36 20.61
CA LEU A 409 17.65 23.21 19.51
C LEU A 409 17.10 22.39 18.34
N ALA A 410 17.77 21.31 17.94
CA ALA A 410 17.30 20.43 16.87
C ALA A 410 15.93 19.81 17.22
N ALA A 411 15.77 19.31 18.44
CA ALA A 411 14.53 18.70 18.90
C ALA A 411 13.38 19.71 19.01
N LEU A 412 13.62 20.91 19.57
CA LEU A 412 12.61 21.95 19.68
C LEU A 412 12.14 22.45 18.30
N ARG A 413 13.06 22.55 17.32
CA ARG A 413 12.69 22.87 15.92
C ARG A 413 11.87 21.77 15.28
N ALA A 414 12.20 20.51 15.51
CA ALA A 414 11.43 19.38 15.00
C ALA A 414 10.00 19.36 15.55
N LEU A 415 9.83 19.69 16.83
CA LEU A 415 8.51 19.85 17.46
C LEU A 415 7.73 21.02 16.86
N LEU A 416 8.34 22.21 16.72
CA LEU A 416 7.68 23.40 16.18
C LEU A 416 7.30 23.30 14.71
N ARG A 417 7.94 22.41 13.93
CA ARG A 417 7.49 22.09 12.56
C ARG A 417 6.15 21.37 12.53
N ARG A 418 5.79 20.67 13.61
CA ARG A 418 4.54 19.89 13.73
C ARG A 418 3.48 20.66 14.53
N ASP A 419 3.91 21.45 15.50
CA ASP A 419 3.06 22.29 16.35
C ASP A 419 3.66 23.69 16.46
N SER A 420 3.29 24.56 15.52
CA SER A 420 3.81 25.93 15.47
C SER A 420 3.44 26.75 16.71
N ASP A 421 2.34 26.41 17.38
CA ASP A 421 1.69 27.24 18.40
C ASP A 421 2.10 26.84 19.84
N ASN A 422 3.01 25.88 19.96
CA ASN A 422 3.49 25.40 21.25
C ASN A 422 4.33 26.46 21.99
N LYS A 423 3.69 27.20 22.90
CA LYS A 423 4.30 28.30 23.67
C LYS A 423 5.53 27.86 24.47
N ASP A 424 5.48 26.68 25.08
CA ASP A 424 6.58 26.16 25.89
C ASP A 424 7.81 25.88 25.03
N ALA A 425 7.63 25.21 23.88
CA ALA A 425 8.71 24.94 22.95
C ALA A 425 9.31 26.22 22.33
N GLN A 426 8.49 27.22 22.00
CA GLN A 426 8.97 28.53 21.53
C GLN A 426 9.80 29.26 22.58
N SER A 427 9.34 29.25 23.84
CA SER A 427 10.04 29.90 24.95
C SER A 427 11.41 29.25 25.21
N LEU A 428 11.47 27.92 25.20
CA LEU A 428 12.70 27.15 25.38
C LEU A 428 13.67 27.34 24.21
N LEU A 429 13.18 27.44 22.98
CA LEU A 429 14.01 27.70 21.79
C LEU A 429 14.66 29.09 21.84
N PHE A 430 13.92 30.10 22.31
CA PHE A 430 14.46 31.45 22.50
C PHE A 430 15.55 31.46 23.59
N GLN A 431 15.30 30.80 24.73
CA GLN A 431 16.27 30.68 25.81
C GLN A 431 17.55 29.96 25.38
N THR A 432 17.44 28.79 24.74
CA THR A 432 18.58 28.01 24.23
C THR A 432 19.42 28.75 23.21
N SER A 433 18.79 29.38 22.22
CA SER A 433 19.51 30.13 21.18
C SER A 433 20.31 31.30 21.75
N SER A 434 19.86 31.91 22.86
CA SER A 434 20.59 32.96 23.56
C SER A 434 21.82 32.42 24.33
N LEU A 435 21.71 31.23 24.94
CA LEU A 435 22.79 30.58 25.69
C LEU A 435 23.90 30.06 24.77
N GLU A 436 23.54 29.48 23.62
CA GLU A 436 24.51 29.02 22.62
C GLU A 436 25.35 30.19 22.07
N ARG A 437 24.71 31.33 21.76
CA ARG A 437 25.39 32.56 21.31
C ARG A 437 26.35 33.11 22.36
N ARG A 438 26.00 33.04 23.65
CA ARG A 438 26.88 33.45 24.77
C ARG A 438 28.08 32.51 24.93
N ARG A 439 27.91 31.19 24.74
CA ARG A 439 29.02 30.21 24.78
C ARG A 439 30.00 30.41 23.62
N LYS A 440 29.50 30.62 22.40
CA LYS A 440 30.34 30.94 21.22
C LYS A 440 31.16 32.22 21.40
N ARG A 441 30.60 33.25 22.07
CA ARG A 441 31.33 34.49 22.43
C ARG A 441 32.35 34.34 23.55
N ARG A 442 32.12 33.48 24.55
CA ARG A 442 33.09 33.24 25.63
C ARG A 442 34.30 32.42 25.18
N ARG A 443 34.13 31.49 24.24
CA ARG A 443 35.24 30.70 23.67
C ARG A 443 36.23 31.56 22.85
N THR A 444 35.77 32.66 22.26
CA THR A 444 36.62 33.59 21.50
C THR A 444 37.32 34.63 22.37
N GLN A 445 36.97 34.78 23.65
CA GLN A 445 37.57 35.75 24.58
C GLN A 445 38.52 35.12 25.62
N GLY A 446 38.59 33.79 25.71
CA GLY A 446 39.40 33.07 26.71
C GLY A 446 40.88 32.85 26.36
N THR A 447 41.31 33.09 25.11
CA THR A 447 42.68 32.81 24.64
C THR A 447 43.65 34.00 24.76
N VAL A 448 43.16 35.19 25.12
CA VAL A 448 43.97 36.43 25.16
C VAL A 448 44.43 36.80 26.58
N ALA A 449 43.80 36.26 27.63
CA ALA A 449 44.07 36.66 29.02
C ALA A 449 45.26 35.95 29.69
N LEU A 450 45.80 34.87 29.12
CA LEU A 450 46.88 34.08 29.72
C LEU A 450 48.29 34.58 29.34
N ALA A 451 48.42 35.42 28.31
CA ALA A 451 49.71 35.89 27.77
C ALA A 451 50.26 37.16 28.46
N ILE A 452 49.45 37.86 29.27
CA ILE A 452 49.83 39.15 29.86
C ILE A 452 50.44 38.99 31.27
N PHE A 453 50.29 37.82 31.91
CA PHE A 453 50.76 37.61 33.28
C PHE A 453 52.21 37.09 33.40
N LEU A 454 52.90 36.78 32.29
CA LEU A 454 54.21 36.12 32.32
C LEU A 454 55.42 37.03 32.02
N VAL A 455 55.20 38.33 31.72
CA VAL A 455 56.26 39.25 31.27
C VAL A 455 56.76 40.19 32.39
N ALA A 456 56.24 40.06 33.62
CA ALA A 456 56.53 41.01 34.71
C ALA A 456 57.53 40.53 35.78
N ALA A 457 58.32 39.48 35.54
CA ALA A 457 59.29 39.00 36.52
C ALA A 457 60.61 38.57 35.85
N LEU A 458 61.59 39.47 35.79
CA LEU A 458 63.00 39.24 36.16
C LEU A 458 63.89 40.41 35.66
N ALA A 459 64.14 41.41 36.52
CA ALA A 459 65.24 42.36 36.35
C ALA A 459 65.63 43.00 37.70
N ALA A 460 66.71 42.48 38.32
CA ALA A 460 67.64 43.14 39.27
C ALA A 460 68.55 42.03 39.84
N VAL A 461 69.89 42.10 39.84
CA VAL A 461 70.77 42.79 40.81
C VAL A 461 72.20 42.39 40.34
N VAL A 462 73.12 43.25 39.89
CA VAL A 462 73.96 44.27 40.58
C VAL A 462 75.26 43.70 41.22
N LYS A 463 76.39 44.02 40.56
CA LYS A 463 77.65 44.68 41.06
C LYS A 463 78.88 43.93 41.65
N VAL A 464 80.01 44.64 41.44
CA VAL A 464 81.29 44.79 42.20
C VAL A 464 82.48 43.93 41.71
N GLN A 465 83.62 44.40 41.17
CA GLN A 465 84.67 45.44 41.46
C GLN A 465 85.85 45.03 42.41
N LEU A 466 87.04 44.85 41.79
CA LEU A 466 88.39 45.44 42.03
C LEU A 466 89.14 45.38 43.40
N HIS A 467 90.32 44.74 43.41
CA HIS A 467 91.65 45.18 43.95
C HIS A 467 92.67 43.99 43.86
N SER A 468 94.00 44.08 43.70
CA SER A 468 94.96 45.15 43.35
C SER A 468 96.39 44.57 43.25
N SER A 469 97.10 44.88 42.15
CA SER A 469 98.52 45.27 41.98
C SER A 469 99.63 44.82 42.96
N LEU A 470 99.78 43.51 43.19
CA LEU A 470 101.09 42.87 43.44
C LEU A 470 101.13 41.48 42.78
N GLU A 471 99.94 40.92 42.53
CA GLU A 471 99.67 39.91 41.51
C GLU A 471 100.06 40.37 40.10
N GLU A 472 100.01 41.67 39.77
CA GLU A 472 100.22 42.17 38.39
C GLU A 472 101.56 41.78 37.75
N HIS A 473 102.61 41.46 38.51
CA HIS A 473 103.91 41.07 37.96
C HIS A 473 104.14 39.55 37.82
N LEU A 474 103.49 38.72 38.66
CA LEU A 474 103.42 37.27 38.41
C LEU A 474 102.28 36.94 37.44
N ALA A 475 101.22 37.74 37.46
CA ALA A 475 100.13 37.76 36.50
C ALA A 475 100.58 38.30 35.15
N SER A 476 101.59 39.17 35.03
CA SER A 476 102.10 39.53 33.70
C SER A 476 102.73 38.34 32.98
N ILE A 477 103.42 37.44 33.69
CA ILE A 477 103.93 36.18 33.11
C ILE A 477 102.79 35.18 32.87
N ALA A 478 101.80 35.09 33.77
CA ALA A 478 100.61 34.25 33.59
C ALA A 478 99.57 34.81 32.59
N ALA A 479 99.69 36.06 32.18
CA ALA A 479 98.84 36.77 31.21
C ALA A 479 99.54 36.96 29.85
N PHE A 480 100.83 36.62 29.73
CA PHE A 480 101.58 36.77 28.48
C PHE A 480 101.09 35.84 27.36
N SER A 481 100.29 34.82 27.69
CA SER A 481 99.51 34.08 26.69
C SER A 481 98.44 33.22 27.36
N PRO A 482 97.23 33.08 26.78
CA PRO A 482 96.24 32.11 27.26
C PRO A 482 96.70 30.64 27.12
N ASP A 483 97.78 30.37 26.39
CA ASP A 483 98.33 29.03 26.22
C ASP A 483 99.35 28.71 27.34
N GLY A 484 98.92 27.91 28.33
CA GLY A 484 99.73 27.55 29.50
C GLY A 484 101.08 26.90 29.16
N ARG A 485 101.24 26.38 27.93
CA ARG A 485 102.51 25.84 27.40
C ARG A 485 103.54 26.93 27.12
N VAL A 486 103.13 28.10 26.64
CA VAL A 486 104.03 29.23 26.34
C VAL A 486 104.48 29.90 27.64
N CYS A 487 103.56 30.07 28.59
CA CYS A 487 103.88 30.60 29.92
C CYS A 487 104.80 29.68 30.73
N LEU A 488 104.70 28.35 30.58
CA LEU A 488 105.64 27.40 31.19
C LEU A 488 107.05 27.53 30.61
N VAL A 489 107.16 27.73 29.29
CA VAL A 489 108.44 27.92 28.60
C VAL A 489 109.10 29.27 28.97
N GLU A 490 108.34 30.35 29.12
CA GLU A 490 108.88 31.64 29.61
C GLU A 490 109.25 31.61 31.10
N LEU A 491 108.45 30.95 31.94
CA LEU A 491 108.77 30.76 33.36
C LEU A 491 110.05 29.92 33.55
N GLU A 492 110.26 28.91 32.69
CA GLU A 492 111.50 28.13 32.63
C GLU A 492 112.69 28.93 32.09
N ARG A 493 112.45 29.93 31.22
CA ARG A 493 113.50 30.80 30.68
C ARG A 493 113.99 31.83 31.70
N GLU A 494 113.10 32.40 32.51
CA GLU A 494 113.45 33.48 33.47
C GLU A 494 113.80 32.98 34.89
N TYR A 495 113.27 31.84 35.33
CA TYR A 495 113.44 31.32 36.70
C TYR A 495 113.92 29.85 36.72
N ALA A 496 114.89 29.52 35.86
CA ALA A 496 115.49 28.20 35.78
C ALA A 496 116.17 27.81 37.12
N GLY A 497 115.53 26.94 37.90
CA GLY A 497 116.07 26.39 39.15
C GLY A 497 115.71 27.16 40.43
N ASP A 498 114.80 28.15 40.37
CA ASP A 498 114.39 28.91 41.56
C ASP A 498 113.47 28.08 42.48
N VAL A 499 113.73 28.12 43.79
CA VAL A 499 113.07 27.28 44.82
C VAL A 499 112.07 28.07 45.68
N ARG A 500 111.80 29.32 45.31
CA ARG A 500 110.77 30.14 45.96
C ARG A 500 109.39 29.46 45.85
N PRO A 501 108.62 29.34 46.96
CA PRO A 501 107.37 28.58 46.98
C PRO A 501 106.32 29.10 45.99
N GLU A 502 106.36 30.40 45.67
CA GLU A 502 105.45 31.06 44.71
C GLU A 502 105.72 30.63 43.25
N VAL A 503 106.97 30.38 42.86
CA VAL A 503 107.34 29.93 41.49
C VAL A 503 107.08 28.43 41.31
N VAL A 504 107.31 27.62 42.35
CA VAL A 504 106.94 26.18 42.35
C VAL A 504 105.41 26.01 42.32
N ALA A 505 104.68 26.84 43.08
CA ALA A 505 103.22 26.89 43.01
C ALA A 505 102.73 27.34 41.63
N LEU A 506 103.38 28.33 41.00
CA LEU A 506 103.05 28.78 39.65
C LEU A 506 103.37 27.71 38.58
N ARG A 507 104.47 26.95 38.70
CA ARG A 507 104.79 25.81 37.82
C ARG A 507 103.75 24.68 37.94
N ALA A 508 103.38 24.30 39.16
CA ALA A 508 102.33 23.31 39.41
C ALA A 508 100.94 23.81 38.97
N ALA A 509 100.65 25.11 39.15
CA ALA A 509 99.42 25.74 38.68
C ALA A 509 99.35 25.78 37.15
N LEU A 510 100.44 26.09 36.45
CA LEU A 510 100.49 26.09 34.98
C LEU A 510 100.34 24.67 34.39
N GLN A 511 100.94 23.64 35.00
CA GLN A 511 100.71 22.24 34.60
C GLN A 511 99.26 21.78 34.82
N ARG A 512 98.65 22.16 35.96
CA ARG A 512 97.21 21.93 36.19
C ARG A 512 96.35 22.70 35.17
N ARG A 513 96.73 23.94 34.84
CA ARG A 513 96.03 24.80 33.87
C ARG A 513 96.09 24.25 32.45
N ILE A 514 97.17 23.54 32.06
CA ILE A 514 97.21 22.81 30.78
C ILE A 514 96.20 21.67 30.77
N VAL A 515 96.16 20.84 31.83
CA VAL A 515 95.19 19.75 31.96
C VAL A 515 93.75 20.28 32.02
N GLU A 516 93.51 21.37 32.76
CA GLU A 516 92.21 22.05 32.84
C GLU A 516 91.84 22.68 31.50
N SER A 517 92.78 23.24 30.74
CA SER A 517 92.51 23.79 29.40
C SER A 517 92.18 22.70 28.36
N GLU A 518 92.82 21.53 28.45
CA GLU A 518 92.52 20.39 27.58
C GLU A 518 91.18 19.73 27.96
N LYS A 519 90.86 19.68 29.25
CA LYS A 519 89.50 19.33 29.73
C LYS A 519 88.47 20.36 29.27
N GLN A 520 88.77 21.66 29.36
CA GLN A 520 87.87 22.73 28.93
C GLN A 520 87.61 22.66 27.42
N ARG A 521 88.64 22.48 26.58
CA ARG A 521 88.48 22.26 25.13
C ARG A 521 87.59 21.06 24.80
N ARG A 522 87.62 20.02 25.63
CA ARG A 522 86.70 18.89 25.51
C ARG A 522 85.28 19.26 25.92
N THR A 523 85.11 19.92 27.06
CA THR A 523 83.79 20.33 27.56
C THR A 523 83.13 21.32 26.59
N ASP A 524 83.89 22.27 26.04
CA ASP A 524 83.42 23.25 25.06
C ASP A 524 82.95 22.54 23.78
N TRP A 525 83.75 21.62 23.23
CA TRP A 525 83.34 20.85 22.05
C TRP A 525 82.14 19.94 22.31
N LEU A 526 82.05 19.32 23.50
CA LEU A 526 80.88 18.52 23.89
C LEU A 526 79.62 19.39 24.07
N THR A 527 79.78 20.61 24.59
CA THR A 527 78.68 21.59 24.71
C THR A 527 78.18 22.00 23.34
N ASP A 528 79.11 22.24 22.38
CA ASP A 528 78.76 22.51 20.99
C ASP A 528 78.06 21.29 20.35
N TYR A 529 78.56 20.07 20.58
CA TYR A 529 77.93 18.85 20.09
C TYR A 529 76.51 18.65 20.65
N GLU A 530 76.31 18.85 21.96
CA GLU A 530 75.00 18.76 22.63
C GLU A 530 74.02 19.81 22.10
N ALA A 531 74.49 21.04 21.85
CA ALA A 531 73.67 22.09 21.24
C ALA A 531 73.21 21.70 19.81
N VAL A 532 74.11 21.11 19.01
CA VAL A 532 73.74 20.59 17.68
C VAL A 532 72.81 19.39 17.79
N GLN A 533 73.03 18.49 18.75
CA GLN A 533 72.17 17.35 19.01
C GLN A 533 70.75 17.78 19.38
N GLN A 534 70.61 18.79 20.24
CA GLN A 534 69.32 19.34 20.64
C GLN A 534 68.59 19.99 19.46
N GLU A 535 69.31 20.69 18.58
CA GLU A 535 68.75 21.28 17.35
C GLU A 535 68.25 20.18 16.39
N CYS A 536 69.03 19.12 16.18
CA CYS A 536 68.62 17.97 15.37
C CYS A 536 67.37 17.28 15.94
N GLN A 537 67.25 17.16 17.27
CA GLN A 537 66.11 16.53 17.93
C GLN A 537 64.84 17.39 17.98
N THR A 538 64.97 18.70 18.21
CA THR A 538 63.82 19.56 18.55
C THR A 538 63.70 20.84 17.73
N GLY A 539 64.78 21.30 17.11
CA GLY A 539 64.88 22.56 16.35
C GLY A 539 64.37 22.49 14.90
N ASP A 540 64.80 23.39 14.03
CA ASP A 540 64.44 23.30 12.60
C ASP A 540 65.31 22.23 11.90
N PRO A 541 64.75 21.24 11.17
CA PRO A 541 65.53 20.19 10.50
C PRO A 541 66.61 20.72 9.54
N LEU A 542 66.37 21.83 8.85
CA LEU A 542 67.36 22.44 7.95
C LEU A 542 68.52 23.05 8.73
N VAL A 543 68.21 23.77 9.82
CA VAL A 543 69.21 24.38 10.71
C VAL A 543 70.01 23.30 11.45
N GLY A 544 69.35 22.21 11.86
CA GLY A 544 70.00 21.05 12.46
C GLY A 544 71.00 20.38 11.50
N LEU A 545 70.62 20.20 10.23
CA LEU A 545 71.51 19.69 9.19
C LEU A 545 72.70 20.62 8.97
N GLU A 546 72.47 21.93 8.83
CA GLU A 546 73.55 22.91 8.64
C GLU A 546 74.55 22.89 9.80
N ARG A 547 74.06 22.91 11.04
CA ARG A 547 74.92 22.87 12.22
C ARG A 547 75.69 21.56 12.35
N ALA A 548 75.08 20.42 11.99
CA ALA A 548 75.75 19.12 11.99
C ALA A 548 76.85 19.03 10.92
N LEU A 549 76.68 19.68 9.77
CA LEU A 549 77.68 19.76 8.72
C LEU A 549 78.84 20.70 9.07
N THR A 550 78.55 21.81 9.76
CA THR A 550 79.57 22.80 10.18
C THR A 550 80.29 22.46 11.48
N LEU A 551 79.92 21.36 12.16
CA LEU A 551 80.53 20.97 13.42
C LEU A 551 82.04 20.70 13.24
N PRO A 552 82.93 21.39 13.99
CA PRO A 552 84.37 21.21 13.84
C PRO A 552 84.81 19.81 14.29
N ALA A 553 85.89 19.29 13.70
CA ALA A 553 86.45 18.00 14.10
C ALA A 553 86.92 18.03 15.58
N PRO A 554 86.82 16.91 16.31
CA PRO A 554 87.20 16.88 17.72
C PRO A 554 88.68 17.23 17.91
N PRO A 555 89.03 18.05 18.93
CA PRO A 555 90.40 18.47 19.16
C PRO A 555 91.30 17.29 19.57
N LYS A 556 92.54 17.25 19.08
CA LYS A 556 93.54 16.26 19.49
C LYS A 556 94.05 16.60 20.90
N LEU A 557 93.67 15.80 21.89
CA LEU A 557 94.09 15.96 23.29
C LEU A 557 95.28 15.04 23.60
N SER A 558 96.17 15.47 24.50
CA SER A 558 97.32 14.68 24.95
C SER A 558 96.98 13.73 26.12
N ILE A 559 95.73 13.81 26.60
CA ILE A 559 95.20 13.02 27.71
C ILE A 559 94.39 11.84 27.14
N ASP A 560 94.51 10.68 27.76
CA ASP A 560 93.76 9.48 27.39
C ASP A 560 92.27 9.66 27.72
N VAL A 561 91.39 9.53 26.71
CA VAL A 561 90.01 10.02 26.74
C VAL A 561 89.04 8.99 26.12
N PRO A 562 87.82 8.79 26.69
CA PRO A 562 86.74 8.01 26.07
C PRO A 562 86.42 8.44 24.63
N GLU A 563 85.94 7.50 23.81
CA GLU A 563 85.59 7.71 22.40
C GLU A 563 84.67 8.93 22.17
N TRP A 564 84.93 9.70 21.11
CA TRP A 564 84.16 10.89 20.75
C TRP A 564 82.83 10.51 20.07
N PRO A 565 81.73 11.23 20.35
CA PRO A 565 80.48 11.02 19.65
C PRO A 565 80.60 11.45 18.18
N THR A 566 79.96 10.70 17.28
CA THR A 566 80.13 10.84 15.84
C THR A 566 79.08 11.75 15.20
N ARG A 567 79.44 12.34 14.06
CA ARG A 567 78.52 13.10 13.19
C ARG A 567 77.41 12.22 12.60
N GLU A 568 77.71 10.96 12.32
CA GLU A 568 76.74 9.95 11.89
C GLU A 568 75.61 9.76 12.93
N GLY A 569 75.93 9.84 14.22
CA GLY A 569 74.94 9.84 15.31
C GLY A 569 73.96 11.02 15.26
N LEU A 570 74.41 12.20 14.82
CA LEU A 570 73.54 13.38 14.67
C LEU A 570 72.62 13.25 13.44
N LEU A 571 73.18 12.78 12.32
CA LEU A 571 72.41 12.60 11.07
C LEU A 571 71.36 11.49 11.20
N SER A 572 71.64 10.42 11.92
CA SER A 572 70.66 9.36 12.19
C SER A 572 69.51 9.81 13.09
N LEU A 573 69.77 10.66 14.09
CA LEU A 573 68.71 11.28 14.92
C LEU A 573 67.80 12.18 14.09
N LEU A 574 68.39 13.00 13.22
CA LEU A 574 67.65 13.87 12.32
C LEU A 574 66.81 13.06 11.31
N ALA A 575 67.35 11.95 10.80
CA ALA A 575 66.67 11.06 9.85
C ALA A 575 65.39 10.48 10.46
N ARG A 576 65.50 9.93 11.67
CA ARG A 576 64.37 9.37 12.41
C ARG A 576 63.27 10.40 12.67
N ARG A 577 63.65 11.62 13.02
CA ARG A 577 62.69 12.70 13.24
C ARG A 577 61.92 13.08 11.98
N ILE A 578 62.61 13.17 10.85
CA ILE A 578 61.99 13.46 9.55
C ILE A 578 61.03 12.33 9.16
N GLU A 579 61.39 11.09 9.44
CA GLU A 579 60.53 9.92 9.22
C GLU A 579 59.26 9.96 10.10
N ASP A 580 59.40 10.23 11.40
CA ASP A 580 58.27 10.35 12.34
C ASP A 580 57.31 11.48 11.93
N ARG A 581 57.87 12.62 11.49
CA ARG A 581 57.10 13.78 11.03
C ARG A 581 56.36 13.48 9.73
N ALA A 582 57.04 12.86 8.75
CA ALA A 582 56.42 12.44 7.51
C ALA A 582 55.35 11.35 7.72
N ALA A 583 55.49 10.51 8.75
CA ALA A 583 54.48 9.51 9.12
C ALA A 583 53.23 10.15 9.75
N ALA A 584 53.40 11.15 10.62
CA ALA A 584 52.29 11.86 11.25
C ALA A 584 51.39 12.58 10.22
N THR A 585 51.96 13.17 9.18
CA THR A 585 51.20 13.82 8.11
C THR A 585 50.39 12.80 7.28
N ARG A 586 50.86 11.56 7.15
CA ARG A 586 50.15 10.48 6.43
C ARG A 586 48.92 9.94 7.17
N THR A 587 48.88 10.03 8.50
CA THR A 587 47.78 9.49 9.32
C THR A 587 46.52 10.34 9.35
N ASN A 588 46.54 11.57 8.83
CA ASN A 588 45.34 12.42 8.74
C ASN A 588 44.49 12.02 7.52
N VAL A 589 43.40 11.30 7.79
CA VAL A 589 42.55 10.66 6.76
C VAL A 589 41.57 11.64 6.09
N ALA A 590 41.25 12.77 6.71
CA ALA A 590 40.26 13.71 6.17
C ALA A 590 40.92 14.81 5.32
N PRO A 591 40.57 14.94 4.02
CA PRO A 591 41.13 15.95 3.14
C PRO A 591 40.53 17.32 3.47
N THR A 592 41.13 18.00 4.43
CA THR A 592 40.92 19.44 4.64
C THR A 592 41.97 20.19 3.85
N GLU A 593 41.66 21.39 3.36
CA GLU A 593 42.63 22.26 2.66
C GLU A 593 43.93 22.43 3.47
N VAL A 594 43.81 22.48 4.81
CA VAL A 594 44.93 22.52 5.75
C VAL A 594 45.85 21.30 5.64
N ALA A 595 45.30 20.09 5.49
CA ALA A 595 46.10 18.87 5.37
C ALA A 595 46.86 18.81 4.04
N ILE A 596 46.27 19.34 2.95
CA ILE A 596 46.93 19.43 1.64
C ILE A 596 48.10 20.41 1.71
N MET A 597 47.91 21.57 2.37
CA MET A 597 48.97 22.56 2.55
C MET A 597 50.11 22.04 3.45
N ASP A 598 49.78 21.30 4.51
CA ASP A 598 50.79 20.71 5.41
C ASP A 598 51.61 19.63 4.69
N GLU A 599 51.00 18.83 3.82
CA GLU A 599 51.73 17.87 2.97
C GLU A 599 52.65 18.54 1.95
N GLU A 600 52.23 19.65 1.35
CA GLU A 600 53.06 20.40 0.42
C GLU A 600 54.29 20.99 1.12
N ARG A 601 54.12 21.55 2.33
CA ARG A 601 55.22 22.04 3.15
C ARG A 601 56.21 20.95 3.53
N GLU A 602 55.74 19.76 3.89
CA GLU A 602 56.63 18.63 4.22
C GLU A 602 57.43 18.13 3.00
N LEU A 603 56.80 18.06 1.81
CA LEU A 603 57.50 17.70 0.58
C LEU A 603 58.53 18.76 0.16
N GLU A 604 58.22 20.04 0.37
CA GLU A 604 59.13 21.15 0.10
C GLU A 604 60.34 21.14 1.06
N MET A 605 60.11 20.89 2.35
CA MET A 605 61.17 20.70 3.35
C MET A 605 62.09 19.51 3.00
N LEU A 606 61.51 18.37 2.61
CA LEU A 606 62.27 17.19 2.19
C LEU A 606 63.14 17.47 0.96
N ARG A 607 62.65 18.26 0.00
CA ARG A 607 63.44 18.69 -1.17
C ARG A 607 64.61 19.59 -0.77
N ALA A 608 64.35 20.59 0.07
CA ALA A 608 65.38 21.51 0.56
C ALA A 608 66.52 20.77 1.32
N LEU A 609 66.17 19.74 2.11
CA LEU A 609 67.14 18.90 2.82
C LEU A 609 68.00 18.05 1.86
N VAL A 610 67.39 17.50 0.80
CA VAL A 610 68.11 16.73 -0.22
C VAL A 610 69.07 17.64 -1.01
N GLU A 611 68.59 18.81 -1.47
CA GLU A 611 69.40 19.80 -2.20
C GLU A 611 70.61 20.27 -1.36
N ARG A 612 70.41 20.51 -0.06
CA ARG A 612 71.51 20.92 0.82
C ARG A 612 72.59 19.84 0.97
N CYS A 613 72.20 18.56 0.95
CA CYS A 613 73.13 17.42 1.01
C CYS A 613 73.93 17.25 -0.31
N GLU A 614 73.43 17.75 -1.44
CA GLU A 614 74.14 17.68 -2.74
C GLU A 614 75.31 18.65 -2.84
N GLY A 615 75.30 19.73 -2.05
CA GLY A 615 76.35 20.75 -2.04
C GLY A 615 77.63 20.40 -1.26
N GLU A 616 77.67 19.27 -0.56
CA GLU A 616 78.80 18.88 0.33
C GLU A 616 79.74 17.83 -0.32
N PRO A 617 81.03 17.78 0.08
CA PRO A 617 81.97 16.78 -0.40
C PRO A 617 81.53 15.35 0.00
N LYS A 618 81.87 14.35 -0.83
CA LYS A 618 81.42 12.93 -0.74
C LYS A 618 81.88 12.20 0.54
N ALA A 619 81.40 12.61 1.70
CA ALA A 619 81.51 11.87 2.94
C ALA A 619 80.44 10.75 2.96
N ALA A 620 80.81 9.56 3.44
CA ALA A 620 79.95 8.37 3.39
C ALA A 620 78.67 8.54 4.23
N ASP A 621 78.81 9.14 5.41
CA ASP A 621 77.72 9.44 6.35
C ASP A 621 76.64 10.36 5.76
N VAL A 622 77.05 11.37 4.99
CA VAL A 622 76.11 12.30 4.29
C VAL A 622 75.39 11.60 3.13
N ASN A 623 76.05 10.69 2.42
CA ASN A 623 75.43 9.91 1.34
C ASN A 623 74.37 8.93 1.86
N ASP A 624 74.61 8.30 3.02
CA ASP A 624 73.66 7.38 3.64
C ASP A 624 72.42 8.13 4.14
N PHE A 625 72.61 9.30 4.75
CA PHE A 625 71.52 10.20 5.15
C PHE A 625 70.69 10.66 3.93
N ARG A 626 71.34 11.09 2.84
CA ARG A 626 70.65 11.47 1.59
C ARG A 626 69.81 10.32 1.02
N SER A 627 70.37 9.11 1.01
CA SER A 627 69.68 7.92 0.52
C SER A 627 68.45 7.57 1.37
N HIS A 628 68.50 7.87 2.68
CA HIS A 628 67.34 7.76 3.57
C HIS A 628 66.27 8.82 3.24
N LEU A 629 66.64 10.10 3.07
CA LEU A 629 65.69 11.16 2.71
C LEU A 629 64.96 10.91 1.38
N MET A 630 65.67 10.42 0.37
CA MET A 630 65.08 10.07 -0.93
C MET A 630 64.02 8.96 -0.82
N ARG A 631 64.23 7.97 0.06
CA ARG A 631 63.23 6.92 0.33
C ARG A 631 61.98 7.48 1.01
N VAL A 632 62.16 8.36 2.00
CA VAL A 632 61.03 8.99 2.72
C VAL A 632 60.21 9.89 1.78
N SER A 633 60.88 10.65 0.91
CA SER A 633 60.25 11.49 -0.11
C SER A 633 59.44 10.68 -1.14
N ALA A 634 60.02 9.60 -1.68
CA ALA A 634 59.32 8.72 -2.62
C ALA A 634 58.05 8.09 -2.00
N ALA A 635 58.12 7.66 -0.74
CA ALA A 635 56.97 7.10 -0.01
C ALA A 635 55.85 8.15 0.20
N ALA A 636 56.20 9.40 0.49
CA ALA A 636 55.22 10.48 0.66
C ALA A 636 54.48 10.83 -0.65
N VAL A 637 55.19 10.83 -1.78
CA VAL A 637 54.59 11.10 -3.11
C VAL A 637 53.62 10.00 -3.53
N ALA A 638 53.96 8.72 -3.31
CA ALA A 638 53.08 7.60 -3.62
C ALA A 638 51.76 7.64 -2.82
N ALA A 639 51.84 7.96 -1.53
CA ALA A 639 50.64 8.08 -0.68
C ALA A 639 49.70 9.24 -1.10
N ARG A 640 50.22 10.30 -1.73
CA ARG A 640 49.41 11.41 -2.28
C ARG A 640 48.63 11.00 -3.53
N SER A 641 49.24 10.23 -4.43
CA SER A 641 48.58 9.81 -5.68
C SER A 641 47.45 8.81 -5.45
N GLU A 642 47.62 7.87 -4.51
CA GLU A 642 46.57 6.91 -4.12
C GLU A 642 45.34 7.60 -3.55
N ARG A 643 45.52 8.59 -2.66
CA ARG A 643 44.40 9.36 -2.08
C ARG A 643 43.67 10.22 -3.13
N ALA A 644 44.39 10.83 -4.07
CA ALA A 644 43.77 11.59 -5.16
C ALA A 644 42.91 10.70 -6.08
N GLN A 645 43.33 9.45 -6.32
CA GLN A 645 42.51 8.48 -7.07
C GLN A 645 41.27 8.05 -6.27
N ALA A 646 41.42 7.78 -4.98
CA ALA A 646 40.30 7.43 -4.10
C ALA A 646 39.23 8.53 -4.06
N GLN A 647 39.63 9.81 -3.97
CA GLN A 647 38.72 10.96 -4.02
C GLN A 647 37.95 11.04 -5.34
N ARG A 648 38.63 10.92 -6.48
CA ARG A 648 37.96 10.94 -7.80
C ARG A 648 36.90 9.86 -7.93
N LEU A 649 37.18 8.66 -7.41
CA LEU A 649 36.23 7.55 -7.39
C LEU A 649 35.04 7.83 -6.45
N GLU A 650 35.28 8.48 -5.31
CA GLU A 650 34.24 8.85 -4.35
C GLU A 650 33.32 9.95 -4.91
N THR A 651 33.88 11.02 -5.48
CA THR A 651 33.10 12.07 -6.15
C THR A 651 32.29 11.50 -7.31
N ALA A 652 32.87 10.61 -8.13
CA ALA A 652 32.13 9.95 -9.21
C ALA A 652 30.96 9.09 -8.70
N ARG A 653 31.13 8.41 -7.56
CA ARG A 653 30.06 7.65 -6.90
C ARG A 653 28.96 8.56 -6.36
N GLU A 654 29.32 9.72 -5.80
CA GLU A 654 28.33 10.70 -5.32
C GLU A 654 27.51 11.29 -6.47
N THR A 655 28.15 11.64 -7.60
CA THR A 655 27.45 12.13 -8.79
C THR A 655 26.48 11.08 -9.35
N LEU A 656 26.88 9.81 -9.41
CA LEU A 656 26.00 8.71 -9.83
C LEU A 656 24.80 8.54 -8.89
N LYS A 657 25.02 8.59 -7.57
CA LYS A 657 23.93 8.51 -6.58
C LYS A 657 22.92 9.64 -6.73
N GLU A 658 23.39 10.86 -6.99
CA GLU A 658 22.49 12.01 -7.20
C GLU A 658 21.69 11.86 -8.50
N GLN A 659 22.32 11.38 -9.58
CA GLN A 659 21.64 11.08 -10.85
C GLN A 659 20.58 9.98 -10.69
N ASP A 660 20.89 8.89 -9.97
CA ASP A 660 19.94 7.82 -9.67
C ASP A 660 18.75 8.34 -8.84
N ARG A 661 19.03 9.21 -7.85
CA ARG A 661 17.99 9.85 -7.03
C ARG A 661 17.06 10.73 -7.87
N MET A 662 17.61 11.51 -8.79
CA MET A 662 16.82 12.35 -9.71
C MET A 662 15.96 11.50 -10.64
N LEU A 663 16.50 10.39 -11.17
CA LEU A 663 15.73 9.45 -12.00
C LEU A 663 14.59 8.79 -11.22
N GLU A 664 14.85 8.33 -10.00
CA GLU A 664 13.83 7.74 -9.14
C GLU A 664 12.74 8.78 -8.78
N THR A 665 13.13 10.03 -8.54
CA THR A 665 12.20 11.14 -8.30
C THR A 665 11.32 11.39 -9.52
N ALA A 666 11.88 11.47 -10.72
CA ALA A 666 11.14 11.68 -11.96
C ALA A 666 10.13 10.55 -12.21
N ARG A 667 10.53 9.29 -11.99
CA ARG A 667 9.65 8.12 -12.12
C ARG A 667 8.55 8.09 -11.06
N THR A 668 8.87 8.50 -9.83
CA THR A 668 7.90 8.59 -8.73
C THR A 668 6.84 9.67 -9.03
N GLN A 669 7.25 10.83 -9.55
CA GLN A 669 6.35 11.89 -9.98
C GLN A 669 5.45 11.43 -11.13
N ALA A 670 5.98 10.70 -12.11
CA ALA A 670 5.19 10.12 -13.20
C ALA A 670 4.14 9.13 -12.67
N ARG A 671 4.51 8.26 -11.72
CA ARG A 671 3.58 7.33 -11.05
C ARG A 671 2.53 8.05 -10.19
N ALA A 672 2.87 9.21 -9.65
CA ALA A 672 1.95 10.06 -8.91
C ALA A 672 1.06 10.93 -9.81
N LEU A 673 1.11 10.74 -11.14
CA LEU A 673 0.37 11.49 -12.15
C LEU A 673 0.72 13.00 -12.20
N ASP A 674 1.85 13.40 -11.62
CA ASP A 674 2.39 14.77 -11.69
C ASP A 674 3.36 14.88 -12.88
N PHE A 675 2.79 14.79 -14.08
CA PHE A 675 3.54 14.68 -15.32
C PHE A 675 4.37 15.93 -15.64
N GLU A 676 3.87 17.13 -15.30
CA GLU A 676 4.60 18.39 -15.52
C GLU A 676 5.92 18.41 -14.73
N ARG A 677 5.88 18.05 -13.45
CA ARG A 677 7.09 17.99 -12.61
C ARG A 677 8.01 16.86 -13.02
N SER A 678 7.46 15.72 -13.42
CA SER A 678 8.25 14.60 -13.95
C SER A 678 9.03 15.02 -15.19
N LEU A 679 8.39 15.68 -16.16
CA LEU A 679 9.02 16.17 -17.38
C LEU A 679 10.10 17.22 -17.09
N ALA A 680 9.88 18.12 -16.12
CA ALA A 680 10.89 19.08 -15.68
C ALA A 680 12.12 18.37 -15.05
N THR A 681 11.91 17.39 -14.18
CA THR A 681 12.99 16.62 -13.55
C THR A 681 13.78 15.79 -14.58
N TYR A 682 13.11 15.21 -15.58
CA TYR A 682 13.77 14.54 -16.70
C TYR A 682 14.62 15.52 -17.54
N ALA A 683 14.15 16.76 -17.75
CA ALA A 683 14.93 17.77 -18.46
C ALA A 683 16.20 18.18 -17.68
N GLU A 684 16.10 18.33 -16.36
CA GLU A 684 17.25 18.58 -15.49
C GLU A 684 18.24 17.41 -15.52
N LEU A 685 17.75 16.17 -15.40
CA LEU A 685 18.59 14.97 -15.46
C LEU A 685 19.32 14.84 -16.81
N ILE A 686 18.63 15.09 -17.92
CA ILE A 686 19.23 15.05 -19.28
C ILE A 686 20.38 16.06 -19.40
N SER A 687 20.28 17.23 -18.75
CA SER A 687 21.34 18.24 -18.78
C SER A 687 22.59 17.85 -17.96
N ALA A 688 22.45 16.94 -17.00
CA ALA A 688 23.48 16.57 -16.03
C ALA A 688 24.20 15.24 -16.33
N VAL A 689 23.75 14.49 -17.34
CA VAL A 689 24.19 13.10 -17.60
C VAL A 689 25.08 13.00 -18.86
N ALA A 690 25.94 11.98 -18.89
CA ALA A 690 26.83 11.71 -20.02
C ALA A 690 26.07 11.28 -21.30
N PRO A 691 26.64 11.53 -22.50
CA PRO A 691 25.97 11.29 -23.79
C PRO A 691 25.47 9.85 -24.02
N SER A 692 26.10 8.86 -23.38
CA SER A 692 25.77 7.44 -23.55
C SER A 692 24.40 7.05 -23.00
N PHE A 693 23.86 7.78 -22.02
CA PHE A 693 22.56 7.48 -21.39
C PHE A 693 21.41 8.35 -21.91
N LEU A 694 21.70 9.35 -22.75
CA LEU A 694 20.68 10.25 -23.30
C LEU A 694 19.56 9.53 -24.07
N PRO A 695 19.85 8.53 -24.95
CA PRO A 695 18.78 7.92 -25.74
C PRO A 695 17.73 7.19 -24.90
N SER A 696 18.11 6.55 -23.78
CA SER A 696 17.14 5.86 -22.92
C SER A 696 16.32 6.84 -22.09
N LEU A 697 16.95 7.91 -21.57
CA LEU A 697 16.27 8.95 -20.80
C LEU A 697 15.31 9.76 -21.67
N GLU A 698 15.69 10.06 -22.91
CA GLU A 698 14.81 10.73 -23.87
C GLU A 698 13.61 9.86 -24.25
N ALA A 699 13.80 8.55 -24.44
CA ALA A 699 12.71 7.62 -24.69
C ALA A 699 11.72 7.52 -23.52
N GLU A 700 12.21 7.50 -22.26
CA GLU A 700 11.35 7.54 -21.08
C GLU A 700 10.58 8.87 -20.98
N ARG A 701 11.27 10.02 -21.15
CA ARG A 701 10.64 11.34 -21.16
C ARG A 701 9.56 11.44 -22.23
N ASP A 702 9.83 10.94 -23.44
CA ASP A 702 8.90 10.98 -24.55
C ASP A 702 7.66 10.11 -24.30
N LYS A 703 7.82 8.99 -23.59
CA LYS A 703 6.68 8.17 -23.13
C LYS A 703 5.81 8.95 -22.15
N VAL A 704 6.41 9.61 -21.15
CA VAL A 704 5.69 10.47 -20.19
C VAL A 704 4.98 11.63 -20.89
N ARG A 705 5.62 12.26 -21.89
CA ARG A 705 5.04 13.35 -22.67
C ARG A 705 3.82 12.88 -23.47
N ARG A 706 3.91 11.75 -24.18
CA ARG A 706 2.77 11.20 -24.94
C ARG A 706 1.59 10.88 -24.04
N HIS A 707 1.85 10.36 -22.84
CA HIS A 707 0.82 10.08 -21.84
C HIS A 707 0.14 11.37 -21.38
N PHE A 708 0.92 12.40 -21.07
CA PHE A 708 0.38 13.72 -20.68
C PHE A 708 -0.49 14.35 -21.77
N GLU A 709 -0.01 14.37 -23.01
CA GLU A 709 -0.75 14.91 -24.17
C GLU A 709 -2.07 14.15 -24.41
N ALA A 710 -2.05 12.82 -24.32
CA ALA A 710 -3.24 12.00 -24.47
C ALA A 710 -4.28 12.28 -23.37
N LEU A 711 -3.84 12.51 -22.13
CA LEU A 711 -4.73 12.83 -21.01
C LEU A 711 -5.43 14.18 -21.21
N GLU A 712 -4.69 15.22 -21.60
CA GLU A 712 -5.26 16.56 -21.84
C GLU A 712 -6.26 16.53 -23.00
N GLN A 713 -5.95 15.83 -24.09
CA GLN A 713 -6.88 15.65 -25.20
C GLN A 713 -8.13 14.85 -24.81
N ALA A 714 -7.96 13.78 -24.02
CA ALA A 714 -9.09 12.99 -23.52
C ALA A 714 -10.00 13.81 -22.60
N ARG A 715 -9.45 14.70 -21.76
CA ARG A 715 -10.22 15.64 -20.94
C ARG A 715 -11.04 16.60 -21.79
N GLY A 716 -10.44 17.23 -22.80
CA GLY A 716 -11.17 18.12 -23.72
C GLY A 716 -12.34 17.41 -24.42
N LEU A 717 -12.11 16.19 -24.92
CA LEU A 717 -13.16 15.38 -25.54
C LEU A 717 -14.27 14.98 -24.55
N ALA A 718 -13.92 14.68 -23.30
CA ALA A 718 -14.89 14.36 -22.26
C ALA A 718 -15.75 15.58 -21.86
N GLU A 719 -15.18 16.78 -21.82
CA GLU A 719 -15.91 18.03 -21.59
C GLU A 719 -16.93 18.33 -22.71
N GLU A 720 -16.58 18.00 -23.96
CA GLU A 720 -17.50 18.05 -25.11
C GLU A 720 -18.58 16.94 -25.08
N GLY A 721 -18.46 15.96 -24.18
CA GLY A 721 -19.36 14.81 -24.06
C GLY A 721 -19.04 13.64 -25.00
N ARG A 722 -17.88 13.65 -25.67
CA ARG A 722 -17.41 12.61 -26.61
C ARG A 722 -16.60 11.54 -25.87
N HIS A 723 -17.22 10.88 -24.89
CA HIS A 723 -16.57 9.94 -23.98
C HIS A 723 -15.97 8.69 -24.63
N SER A 724 -16.55 8.20 -25.73
CA SER A 724 -16.01 7.08 -26.49
C SER A 724 -14.69 7.43 -27.18
N GLU A 725 -14.57 8.65 -27.70
CA GLU A 725 -13.35 9.15 -28.32
C GLU A 725 -12.30 9.51 -27.27
N ALA A 726 -12.71 10.10 -26.15
CA ALA A 726 -11.84 10.33 -25.00
C ALA A 726 -11.18 9.03 -24.52
N ARG A 727 -11.94 7.93 -24.47
CA ARG A 727 -11.42 6.59 -24.15
C ARG A 727 -10.37 6.11 -25.15
N ALA A 728 -10.64 6.26 -26.45
CA ALA A 728 -9.73 5.83 -27.50
C ALA A 728 -8.41 6.61 -27.48
N THR A 729 -8.49 7.94 -27.30
CA THR A 729 -7.32 8.82 -27.19
C THR A 729 -6.49 8.48 -25.95
N LEU A 730 -7.14 8.26 -24.81
CA LEU A 730 -6.43 7.89 -23.58
C LEU A 730 -5.77 6.50 -23.70
N ALA A 731 -6.44 5.52 -24.31
CA ALA A 731 -5.91 4.17 -24.53
C ALA A 731 -4.70 4.14 -25.48
N ALA A 732 -4.59 5.12 -26.39
CA ALA A 732 -3.43 5.24 -27.28
C ALA A 732 -2.17 5.76 -26.55
N GLY A 733 -2.35 6.54 -25.47
CA GLY A 733 -1.25 7.14 -24.70
C GLY A 733 -0.96 6.48 -23.35
N CYS A 734 -1.90 5.67 -22.83
CA CYS A 734 -1.83 5.06 -21.50
C CYS A 734 -2.22 3.58 -21.55
N ASN A 735 -1.54 2.76 -20.74
CA ASN A 735 -1.83 1.32 -20.61
C ASN A 735 -2.95 1.02 -19.61
N ASP A 736 -3.20 1.89 -18.62
CA ASP A 736 -4.22 1.71 -17.60
C ASP A 736 -5.20 2.89 -17.57
N LEU A 737 -6.41 2.64 -18.07
CA LEU A 737 -7.47 3.65 -18.14
C LEU A 737 -8.08 3.96 -16.76
N GLY A 738 -7.86 3.09 -15.76
CA GLY A 738 -8.43 3.22 -14.43
C GLY A 738 -7.75 4.26 -13.54
N GLU A 739 -6.56 4.74 -13.92
CA GLU A 739 -5.80 5.73 -13.14
C GLU A 739 -6.27 7.17 -13.37
N HIS A 740 -7.08 7.42 -14.41
CA HIS A 740 -7.42 8.77 -14.86
C HIS A 740 -8.91 9.07 -14.79
N ALA A 741 -9.29 9.98 -13.90
CA ALA A 741 -10.66 10.48 -13.80
C ALA A 741 -10.97 11.52 -14.90
N LEU A 742 -12.04 11.29 -15.65
CA LEU A 742 -12.54 12.20 -16.68
C LEU A 742 -13.88 12.85 -16.26
N PRO A 743 -14.14 14.11 -16.68
CA PRO A 743 -15.37 14.81 -16.34
C PRO A 743 -16.57 14.27 -17.13
N TRP A 744 -17.73 14.08 -16.52
CA TRP A 744 -19.00 13.78 -17.19
C TRP A 744 -20.19 14.41 -16.46
N ARG A 745 -21.28 14.69 -17.19
CA ARG A 745 -22.42 15.49 -16.71
C ARG A 745 -23.65 14.63 -16.41
N ILE A 746 -24.31 14.90 -15.29
CA ILE A 746 -25.63 14.36 -14.95
C ILE A 746 -26.68 15.47 -15.08
N VAL A 747 -27.72 15.23 -15.89
CA VAL A 747 -28.88 16.10 -16.08
C VAL A 747 -30.15 15.30 -15.80
N THR A 748 -31.17 15.93 -15.21
CA THR A 748 -32.48 15.31 -15.03
C THR A 748 -33.58 16.13 -15.65
N GLU A 749 -34.68 15.47 -16.00
CA GLU A 749 -35.94 16.10 -16.39
C GLU A 749 -37.06 15.68 -15.41
N PRO A 750 -37.57 16.59 -14.55
CA PRO A 750 -37.18 18.01 -14.42
C PRO A 750 -35.80 18.22 -13.79
N ALA A 751 -35.22 19.40 -14.04
CA ALA A 751 -33.97 19.82 -13.41
C ALA A 751 -34.16 20.11 -11.91
N GLY A 752 -33.07 20.13 -11.14
CA GLY A 752 -33.10 20.42 -9.70
C GLY A 752 -33.36 19.20 -8.81
N ALA A 753 -33.15 17.99 -9.33
CA ALA A 753 -33.24 16.77 -8.53
C ALA A 753 -32.03 16.64 -7.60
N ARG A 754 -32.27 16.17 -6.37
CA ARG A 754 -31.23 15.88 -5.39
C ARG A 754 -30.64 14.51 -5.70
N VAL A 755 -29.32 14.43 -5.81
CA VAL A 755 -28.57 13.19 -6.03
C VAL A 755 -27.77 12.88 -4.78
N ARG A 756 -27.89 11.66 -4.27
CA ARG A 756 -27.18 11.15 -3.10
C ARG A 756 -26.25 10.01 -3.52
N PHE A 757 -24.98 10.12 -3.16
CA PHE A 757 -23.95 9.12 -3.45
C PHE A 757 -23.72 8.19 -2.24
N GLU A 758 -23.05 7.05 -2.47
CA GLU A 758 -22.72 6.09 -1.39
C GLU A 758 -21.77 6.67 -0.33
N ASP A 759 -20.92 7.63 -0.71
CA ASP A 759 -20.03 8.36 0.21
C ASP A 759 -20.80 9.33 1.15
N GLY A 760 -22.11 9.45 0.98
CA GLY A 760 -22.99 10.34 1.74
C GLY A 760 -23.05 11.76 1.21
N SER A 761 -22.31 12.09 0.15
CA SER A 761 -22.36 13.41 -0.49
C SER A 761 -23.68 13.61 -1.24
N THR A 762 -24.13 14.87 -1.29
CA THR A 762 -25.36 15.24 -1.99
C THR A 762 -25.13 16.39 -2.96
N ARG A 763 -25.67 16.28 -4.17
CA ARG A 763 -25.60 17.31 -5.23
C ARG A 763 -26.98 17.57 -5.82
N VAL A 764 -27.11 18.64 -6.61
CA VAL A 764 -28.37 19.02 -7.28
C VAL A 764 -28.12 19.15 -8.77
N THR A 765 -28.97 18.53 -9.60
CA THR A 765 -28.80 18.52 -11.06
C THR A 765 -29.12 19.87 -11.71
N PRO A 766 -28.39 20.29 -12.77
CA PRO A 766 -27.27 19.58 -13.40
C PRO A 766 -25.91 19.81 -12.70
N PHE A 767 -25.05 18.80 -12.69
CA PHE A 767 -23.67 18.91 -12.20
C PHE A 767 -22.70 17.99 -12.96
N VAL A 768 -21.39 18.19 -12.73
CA VAL A 768 -20.30 17.38 -13.32
C VAL A 768 -19.64 16.52 -12.25
N LEU A 769 -19.38 15.25 -12.59
CA LEU A 769 -18.60 14.29 -11.82
C LEU A 769 -17.28 14.01 -12.53
N HIS A 770 -16.31 13.49 -11.78
CA HIS A 770 -15.07 12.97 -12.33
C HIS A 770 -14.97 11.52 -11.86
N SER A 771 -14.82 10.60 -12.80
CA SER A 771 -14.59 9.18 -12.50
C SER A 771 -13.69 8.56 -13.56
N ALA A 772 -12.96 7.51 -13.19
CA ALA A 772 -12.13 6.76 -14.13
C ALA A 772 -12.96 5.73 -14.90
N PHE A 773 -12.40 5.21 -16.01
CA PHE A 773 -13.03 4.10 -16.72
C PHE A 773 -12.96 2.82 -15.88
N GLY A 774 -14.07 2.09 -15.80
CA GLY A 774 -14.22 0.90 -14.94
C GLY A 774 -14.58 1.19 -13.48
N GLU A 775 -14.60 2.45 -13.05
CA GLU A 775 -15.05 2.86 -11.71
C GLU A 775 -16.58 2.84 -11.62
N SER A 776 -17.14 2.03 -10.70
CA SER A 776 -18.59 1.99 -10.49
C SER A 776 -19.05 3.13 -9.58
N VAL A 777 -19.80 4.07 -10.13
CA VAL A 777 -20.44 5.17 -9.43
C VAL A 777 -21.93 4.85 -9.24
N GLN A 778 -22.33 4.68 -8.00
CA GLN A 778 -23.72 4.44 -7.62
C GLN A 778 -24.33 5.66 -6.94
N PHE A 779 -25.54 6.03 -7.37
CA PHE A 779 -26.25 7.17 -6.81
C PHE A 779 -27.76 7.01 -6.85
N GLU A 780 -28.42 7.68 -5.92
CA GLU A 780 -29.87 7.73 -5.78
C GLU A 780 -30.37 9.14 -6.10
N ILE A 781 -31.41 9.24 -6.92
CA ILE A 781 -31.98 10.52 -7.35
C ILE A 781 -33.37 10.69 -6.77
N GLU A 782 -33.58 11.82 -6.12
CA GLU A 782 -34.83 12.20 -5.47
C GLU A 782 -35.28 13.58 -5.96
N ALA A 783 -36.56 13.71 -6.34
CA ALA A 783 -37.20 15.00 -6.59
C ALA A 783 -38.61 15.02 -5.97
N PRO A 784 -39.06 16.14 -5.39
CA PRO A 784 -40.38 16.22 -4.76
C PRO A 784 -41.53 15.84 -5.71
N GLY A 785 -42.30 14.82 -5.35
CA GLY A 785 -43.42 14.32 -6.15
C GLY A 785 -43.02 13.38 -7.31
N TYR A 786 -41.78 12.88 -7.30
CA TYR A 786 -41.26 11.91 -8.26
C TYR A 786 -40.75 10.65 -7.56
N ILE A 787 -40.74 9.53 -8.27
CA ILE A 787 -40.26 8.24 -7.78
C ILE A 787 -38.74 8.29 -7.64
N THR A 788 -38.23 7.88 -6.47
CA THR A 788 -36.79 7.77 -6.21
C THR A 788 -36.19 6.63 -7.02
N ARG A 789 -35.06 6.87 -7.69
CA ARG A 789 -34.39 5.86 -8.53
C ARG A 789 -32.92 5.71 -8.16
N ARG A 790 -32.44 4.47 -8.12
CA ARG A 790 -31.02 4.12 -8.01
C ARG A 790 -30.43 3.88 -9.39
N HIS A 791 -29.26 4.45 -9.64
CA HIS A 791 -28.50 4.28 -10.87
C HIS A 791 -27.08 3.81 -10.53
N GLU A 792 -26.53 2.98 -11.42
CA GLU A 792 -25.15 2.51 -11.38
C GLU A 792 -24.51 2.79 -12.74
N MET A 793 -23.37 3.47 -12.72
CA MET A 793 -22.60 3.83 -13.90
C MET A 793 -21.18 3.29 -13.74
N ARG A 794 -20.72 2.46 -14.68
CA ARG A 794 -19.39 1.84 -14.64
C ARG A 794 -18.31 2.64 -15.40
N ASP A 795 -18.74 3.51 -16.30
CA ASP A 795 -17.86 4.32 -17.14
C ASP A 795 -18.36 5.77 -17.18
N PRO A 796 -17.45 6.76 -17.27
CA PRO A 796 -17.82 8.16 -17.44
C PRO A 796 -18.58 8.34 -18.76
N ALA A 797 -19.83 8.76 -18.66
CA ALA A 797 -20.69 9.07 -19.80
C ALA A 797 -21.71 10.11 -19.39
N ASN A 798 -21.98 11.12 -20.21
CA ASN A 798 -23.03 12.10 -19.93
C ASN A 798 -24.39 11.38 -19.84
N VAL A 799 -25.13 11.61 -18.76
CA VAL A 799 -26.43 10.96 -18.53
C VAL A 799 -27.52 12.00 -18.43
N SER A 800 -28.59 11.78 -19.20
CA SER A 800 -29.85 12.50 -19.08
C SER A 800 -30.90 11.53 -18.54
N LEU A 801 -31.46 11.84 -17.37
CA LEU A 801 -32.39 10.96 -16.66
C LEU A 801 -33.77 11.58 -16.54
N VAL A 802 -34.78 10.88 -17.03
CA VAL A 802 -36.18 11.28 -16.88
C VAL A 802 -36.72 10.73 -15.55
N LEU A 803 -37.30 11.62 -14.75
CA LEU A 803 -37.94 11.25 -13.49
C LEU A 803 -39.44 11.08 -13.67
N TYR A 804 -40.00 10.02 -13.09
CA TYR A 804 -41.43 9.71 -13.20
C TYR A 804 -42.21 10.21 -11.99
N ARG A 805 -43.40 10.76 -12.23
CA ARG A 805 -44.30 11.23 -11.16
C ARG A 805 -44.79 10.07 -10.28
N ILE A 806 -45.01 10.36 -9.00
CA ILE A 806 -45.70 9.44 -8.09
C ILE A 806 -47.21 9.49 -8.40
N PRO A 807 -47.90 8.34 -8.58
CA PRO A 807 -49.34 8.33 -8.80
C PRO A 807 -50.11 8.81 -7.56
N GLU A 808 -51.19 9.56 -7.77
CA GLU A 808 -52.15 9.91 -6.70
C GLU A 808 -52.86 8.64 -6.21
N ARG A 809 -53.18 7.73 -7.15
CA ARG A 809 -53.78 6.42 -6.87
C ARG A 809 -53.16 5.39 -7.79
N ALA A 810 -52.90 4.21 -7.23
CA ALA A 810 -52.43 3.05 -7.99
C ALA A 810 -53.24 1.82 -7.57
N TRP A 811 -53.56 1.00 -8.56
CA TRP A 811 -54.08 -0.34 -8.40
C TRP A 811 -53.25 -1.28 -9.26
N ASP A 812 -52.27 -1.92 -8.61
CA ASP A 812 -51.49 -2.99 -9.22
C ASP A 812 -52.35 -4.27 -9.22
N THR A 813 -52.54 -4.88 -10.40
CA THR A 813 -53.41 -6.05 -10.59
C THR A 813 -52.86 -6.96 -11.69
N ASP A 814 -53.05 -8.27 -11.53
CA ASP A 814 -52.59 -9.29 -12.49
C ASP A 814 -53.45 -9.34 -13.77
N GLY A 815 -54.61 -8.68 -13.80
CA GLY A 815 -55.52 -8.67 -14.94
C GLY A 815 -55.57 -7.33 -15.65
N ASP A 816 -55.68 -7.35 -16.99
CA ASP A 816 -55.81 -6.12 -17.79
C ASP A 816 -57.00 -5.26 -17.33
N VAL A 817 -56.74 -3.96 -17.16
CA VAL A 817 -57.78 -2.97 -16.85
C VAL A 817 -58.18 -2.26 -18.14
N GLU A 818 -59.28 -2.70 -18.75
CA GLU A 818 -59.85 -2.05 -19.95
C GLU A 818 -61.05 -1.14 -19.63
N ALA A 819 -61.73 -1.39 -18.52
CA ALA A 819 -62.86 -0.60 -18.07
C ALA A 819 -62.39 0.74 -17.50
N LEU A 820 -63.08 1.83 -17.85
CA LEU A 820 -62.81 3.13 -17.25
C LEU A 820 -63.23 3.17 -15.77
N PRO A 821 -62.58 3.98 -14.92
CA PRO A 821 -63.00 4.19 -13.55
C PRO A 821 -64.38 4.83 -13.48
N VAL A 822 -65.22 4.38 -12.55
CA VAL A 822 -66.55 4.97 -12.31
C VAL A 822 -66.50 5.83 -11.07
N SER A 823 -66.71 7.14 -11.22
CA SER A 823 -66.66 8.09 -10.11
C SER A 823 -67.87 7.93 -9.18
N VAL A 824 -67.63 7.79 -7.87
CA VAL A 824 -68.62 7.67 -6.80
C VAL A 824 -68.27 8.64 -5.68
N GLY A 825 -68.72 9.90 -5.81
CA GLY A 825 -68.23 10.98 -4.97
C GLY A 825 -66.75 11.27 -5.26
N GLU A 826 -65.89 11.24 -4.24
CA GLU A 826 -64.43 11.36 -4.41
C GLU A 826 -63.72 10.01 -4.66
N ASP A 827 -64.44 8.90 -4.53
CA ASP A 827 -63.93 7.54 -4.70
C ASP A 827 -64.19 7.03 -6.13
N HIS A 828 -63.50 5.97 -6.54
CA HIS A 828 -63.68 5.34 -7.86
C HIS A 828 -63.94 3.85 -7.71
N VAL A 829 -64.93 3.33 -8.44
CA VAL A 829 -65.10 1.89 -8.64
C VAL A 829 -64.31 1.49 -9.88
N LEU A 830 -63.40 0.53 -9.72
CA LEU A 830 -62.47 0.02 -10.71
C LEU A 830 -62.82 -1.43 -11.02
N ALA A 831 -62.60 -1.85 -12.27
CA ALA A 831 -62.88 -3.22 -12.73
C ALA A 831 -61.77 -3.72 -13.65
N ASN A 832 -61.44 -5.01 -13.58
CA ASN A 832 -60.44 -5.65 -14.46
C ASN A 832 -60.98 -6.90 -15.17
N ARG A 833 -60.20 -7.40 -16.14
CA ARG A 833 -60.53 -8.62 -16.89
C ARG A 833 -60.37 -9.93 -16.11
N SER A 834 -59.93 -9.91 -14.85
CA SER A 834 -59.98 -11.09 -13.98
C SER A 834 -61.30 -11.19 -13.18
N GLY A 835 -62.21 -10.24 -13.36
CA GLY A 835 -63.51 -10.20 -12.68
C GLY A 835 -63.48 -9.52 -11.32
N GLU A 836 -62.43 -8.77 -11.00
CA GLU A 836 -62.30 -8.05 -9.74
C GLU A 836 -62.87 -6.64 -9.84
N LEU A 837 -63.61 -6.27 -8.80
CA LEU A 837 -64.20 -4.96 -8.59
C LEU A 837 -63.70 -4.38 -7.29
N ARG A 838 -63.26 -3.13 -7.35
CA ARG A 838 -62.69 -2.44 -6.20
C ARG A 838 -63.17 -1.01 -6.14
N LYS A 839 -63.61 -0.56 -4.96
CA LYS A 839 -63.78 0.87 -4.69
C LYS A 839 -62.55 1.44 -3.99
N GLN A 840 -61.92 2.43 -4.60
CA GLN A 840 -60.71 3.08 -4.11
C GLN A 840 -60.88 4.58 -3.94
N GLY A 841 -60.62 5.06 -2.74
CA GLY A 841 -60.55 6.47 -2.40
C GLY A 841 -59.12 7.01 -2.40
N ARG A 842 -58.98 8.31 -2.13
CA ARG A 842 -57.67 8.97 -1.95
C ARG A 842 -56.86 8.36 -0.80
N PHE A 843 -57.54 7.89 0.26
CA PHE A 843 -56.93 7.34 1.47
C PHE A 843 -56.89 5.80 1.49
N GLY A 844 -57.13 5.13 0.36
CA GLY A 844 -57.01 3.68 0.25
C GLY A 844 -58.28 2.96 -0.19
N LEU A 845 -58.29 1.63 0.03
CA LEU A 845 -59.36 0.71 -0.34
C LEU A 845 -60.63 0.92 0.52
N ARG A 846 -61.81 0.94 -0.08
CA ARG A 846 -63.11 0.95 0.62
C ARG A 846 -63.73 -0.43 0.70
N TRP A 847 -63.79 -1.12 -0.43
CA TRP A 847 -64.26 -2.50 -0.53
C TRP A 847 -63.73 -3.14 -1.81
N GLU A 848 -63.67 -4.46 -1.82
CA GLU A 848 -63.22 -5.29 -2.93
C GLU A 848 -64.11 -6.53 -3.07
N ARG A 849 -64.38 -6.93 -4.32
CA ARG A 849 -65.22 -8.07 -4.68
C ARG A 849 -64.66 -8.76 -5.92
N LYS A 850 -64.66 -10.09 -5.91
CA LYS A 850 -64.36 -10.89 -7.11
C LYS A 850 -65.64 -11.53 -7.60
N LEU A 851 -66.05 -11.21 -8.82
CA LEU A 851 -67.24 -11.78 -9.43
C LEU A 851 -66.93 -13.16 -10.02
N PRO A 852 -67.85 -14.14 -9.89
CA PRO A 852 -67.70 -15.46 -10.49
C PRO A 852 -67.99 -15.41 -11.99
N THR A 853 -67.03 -14.93 -12.78
CA THR A 853 -67.08 -14.86 -14.26
C THR A 853 -65.86 -15.57 -14.85
N LEU A 854 -66.04 -16.24 -15.99
CA LEU A 854 -64.97 -16.86 -16.77
C LEU A 854 -64.33 -15.88 -17.76
N GLY A 855 -65.09 -14.89 -18.22
CA GLY A 855 -64.65 -13.89 -19.20
C GLY A 855 -64.15 -12.57 -18.61
N GLY A 856 -64.43 -12.29 -17.33
CA GLY A 856 -63.98 -11.06 -16.68
C GLY A 856 -64.79 -9.82 -17.06
N ILE A 857 -64.28 -8.64 -16.68
CA ILE A 857 -64.96 -7.35 -16.86
C ILE A 857 -64.09 -6.42 -17.72
N ALA A 858 -64.38 -6.34 -19.02
CA ALA A 858 -63.72 -5.40 -19.92
C ALA A 858 -64.51 -4.11 -20.17
N ARG A 859 -65.78 -4.05 -19.74
CA ARG A 859 -66.69 -2.92 -20.00
C ARG A 859 -66.89 -2.10 -18.74
N THR A 860 -66.92 -0.78 -18.89
CA THR A 860 -67.14 0.16 -17.78
C THR A 860 -68.49 -0.10 -17.11
N PRO A 861 -68.54 -0.36 -15.80
CA PRO A 861 -69.79 -0.46 -15.06
C PRO A 861 -70.61 0.84 -15.16
N MET A 862 -71.94 0.75 -15.20
CA MET A 862 -72.79 1.94 -15.36
C MET A 862 -73.91 2.00 -14.33
N PHE A 863 -74.22 3.20 -13.84
CA PHE A 863 -75.30 3.39 -12.87
C PHE A 863 -76.69 3.13 -13.48
N LEU A 864 -77.53 2.41 -12.73
CA LEU A 864 -78.92 2.21 -13.10
C LEU A 864 -79.75 3.49 -12.92
N PRO A 865 -80.55 3.89 -13.93
CA PRO A 865 -81.32 5.13 -13.88
C PRO A 865 -82.49 5.08 -12.88
N GLN A 866 -83.11 3.91 -12.65
CA GLN A 866 -84.26 3.77 -11.75
C GLN A 866 -83.89 3.14 -10.38
N ARG A 867 -82.60 2.87 -10.14
CA ARG A 867 -82.08 2.37 -8.86
C ARG A 867 -80.77 3.08 -8.51
N PRO A 868 -80.83 4.30 -7.97
CA PRO A 868 -79.66 5.10 -7.65
C PRO A 868 -78.67 4.35 -6.75
N GLY A 869 -77.38 4.51 -7.01
CA GLY A 869 -76.32 3.87 -6.21
C GLY A 869 -75.97 2.44 -6.64
N TRP A 870 -76.71 1.82 -7.56
CA TRP A 870 -76.42 0.48 -8.08
C TRP A 870 -75.81 0.54 -9.48
N LEU A 871 -74.73 -0.21 -9.67
CA LEU A 871 -73.96 -0.32 -10.91
C LEU A 871 -74.29 -1.63 -11.62
N LEU A 872 -74.64 -1.56 -12.90
CA LEU A 872 -74.68 -2.71 -13.79
C LEU A 872 -73.26 -3.06 -14.24
N VAL A 873 -72.87 -4.32 -14.01
CA VAL A 873 -71.60 -4.90 -14.45
C VAL A 873 -71.91 -5.98 -15.48
N LEU A 874 -71.38 -5.82 -16.69
CA LEU A 874 -71.51 -6.78 -17.78
C LEU A 874 -70.18 -7.49 -18.02
N CYS A 875 -70.18 -8.82 -17.91
CA CYS A 875 -69.01 -9.65 -18.10
C CYS A 875 -68.91 -10.15 -19.56
N GLU A 876 -67.68 -10.47 -19.99
CA GLU A 876 -67.41 -10.89 -21.38
C GLU A 876 -68.01 -12.26 -21.74
N ASP A 877 -68.35 -13.08 -20.74
CA ASP A 877 -69.00 -14.38 -20.89
C ASP A 877 -70.54 -14.29 -21.00
N GLY A 878 -71.10 -13.07 -21.03
CA GLY A 878 -72.55 -12.88 -21.16
C GLY A 878 -73.31 -13.03 -19.83
N VAL A 879 -72.64 -12.83 -18.71
CA VAL A 879 -73.26 -12.73 -17.38
C VAL A 879 -73.34 -11.27 -16.94
N CYS A 880 -74.40 -10.90 -16.22
CA CYS A 880 -74.52 -9.59 -15.59
C CYS A 880 -74.77 -9.65 -14.09
N PHE A 881 -74.35 -8.59 -13.41
CA PHE A 881 -74.50 -8.37 -11.98
C PHE A 881 -74.92 -6.92 -11.71
N LEU A 882 -75.64 -6.69 -10.61
CA LEU A 882 -75.74 -5.36 -10.02
C LEU A 882 -74.86 -5.29 -8.78
N VAL A 883 -74.15 -4.18 -8.63
CA VAL A 883 -73.26 -3.94 -7.49
C VAL A 883 -73.59 -2.61 -6.84
N GLU A 884 -73.88 -2.60 -5.55
CA GLU A 884 -74.10 -1.37 -4.81
C GLU A 884 -72.79 -0.61 -4.62
N ALA A 885 -72.71 0.61 -5.16
CA ALA A 885 -71.49 1.41 -5.17
C ALA A 885 -71.03 1.85 -3.77
N ALA A 886 -71.92 1.87 -2.77
CA ALA A 886 -71.59 2.23 -1.40
C ALA A 886 -70.91 1.08 -0.64
N THR A 887 -71.52 -0.11 -0.66
CA THR A 887 -71.17 -1.25 0.21
C THR A 887 -70.45 -2.39 -0.51
N GLY A 888 -70.54 -2.45 -1.84
CA GLY A 888 -70.10 -3.60 -2.64
C GLY A 888 -71.02 -4.82 -2.49
N GLU A 889 -72.29 -4.64 -2.10
CA GLU A 889 -73.32 -5.68 -2.17
C GLU A 889 -73.59 -6.08 -3.63
N ILE A 890 -73.84 -7.37 -3.89
CA ILE A 890 -73.94 -7.94 -5.24
C ILE A 890 -75.30 -8.63 -5.42
N GLU A 891 -75.96 -8.36 -6.54
CA GLU A 891 -77.16 -9.06 -7.02
C GLU A 891 -76.85 -9.73 -8.37
N GLY A 892 -77.05 -11.05 -8.48
CA GLY A 892 -76.64 -11.86 -9.64
C GLY A 892 -75.98 -13.18 -9.20
N PRO A 893 -75.42 -13.98 -10.12
CA PRO A 893 -75.31 -13.77 -11.57
C PRO A 893 -76.64 -13.96 -12.32
N HIS A 894 -76.85 -13.20 -13.39
CA HIS A 894 -77.89 -13.48 -14.39
C HIS A 894 -77.26 -13.72 -15.77
N ALA A 895 -77.61 -14.85 -16.41
CA ALA A 895 -77.06 -15.23 -17.70
C ALA A 895 -77.92 -14.68 -18.86
N LEU A 896 -77.29 -13.97 -19.80
CA LEU A 896 -77.94 -13.38 -20.98
C LEU A 896 -78.05 -14.36 -22.16
N GLY A 897 -77.27 -15.44 -22.11
CA GLY A 897 -77.21 -16.48 -23.14
C GLY A 897 -76.37 -16.12 -24.37
N SER A 898 -75.84 -14.89 -24.45
CA SER A 898 -74.88 -14.45 -25.47
C SER A 898 -74.01 -13.32 -24.89
N PRO A 899 -72.72 -13.24 -25.23
CA PRO A 899 -71.84 -12.18 -24.74
C PRO A 899 -72.20 -10.80 -25.31
N PRO A 900 -71.85 -9.70 -24.62
CA PRO A 900 -72.06 -8.35 -25.13
C PRO A 900 -71.13 -8.06 -26.32
N ALA A 901 -71.69 -7.56 -27.43
CA ALA A 901 -70.92 -7.14 -28.60
C ALA A 901 -70.27 -5.76 -28.37
N GLU A 902 -70.98 -4.87 -27.68
CA GLU A 902 -70.57 -3.50 -27.38
C GLU A 902 -70.76 -3.19 -25.89
N GLY A 903 -70.18 -2.07 -25.43
CA GLY A 903 -70.42 -1.58 -24.07
C GLY A 903 -71.87 -1.17 -23.85
N THR A 904 -72.25 -1.05 -22.58
CA THR A 904 -73.58 -0.56 -22.21
C THR A 904 -73.75 0.89 -22.68
N LEU A 905 -74.92 1.22 -23.21
CA LEU A 905 -75.32 2.57 -23.60
C LEU A 905 -76.48 3.04 -22.71
N ALA A 906 -76.38 4.27 -22.17
CA ALA A 906 -77.51 4.88 -21.49
C ALA A 906 -78.51 5.44 -22.51
N THR A 907 -79.78 5.11 -22.32
CA THR A 907 -80.94 5.58 -23.10
C THR A 907 -81.95 6.23 -22.14
N ARG A 908 -83.02 6.86 -22.65
CA ARG A 908 -84.01 7.58 -21.81
C ARG A 908 -84.60 6.68 -20.71
N GLY A 909 -84.03 6.77 -19.50
CA GLY A 909 -84.47 6.03 -18.32
C GLY A 909 -84.13 4.54 -18.28
N THR A 910 -83.29 4.04 -19.20
CA THR A 910 -82.82 2.64 -19.23
C THR A 910 -81.37 2.50 -19.70
N LEU A 911 -80.74 1.39 -19.38
CA LEU A 911 -79.44 0.98 -19.94
C LEU A 911 -79.67 -0.11 -20.98
N CYS A 912 -78.97 -0.05 -22.11
CA CYS A 912 -79.09 -1.04 -23.18
C CYS A 912 -77.72 -1.61 -23.55
N ALA A 913 -77.64 -2.89 -23.90
CA ALA A 913 -76.45 -3.50 -24.48
C ALA A 913 -76.85 -4.41 -25.65
N LYS A 914 -76.08 -4.35 -26.74
CA LYS A 914 -76.23 -5.24 -27.89
C LYS A 914 -75.42 -6.51 -27.65
N LEU A 915 -76.04 -7.67 -27.81
CA LEU A 915 -75.38 -8.97 -27.70
C LEU A 915 -74.82 -9.42 -29.06
N VAL A 916 -73.85 -10.33 -29.04
CA VAL A 916 -73.21 -10.85 -30.27
C VAL A 916 -74.20 -11.54 -31.20
N ASP A 917 -75.25 -12.15 -30.64
CA ASP A 917 -76.34 -12.76 -31.40
C ASP A 917 -77.35 -11.75 -31.99
N GLY A 918 -77.11 -10.45 -31.81
CA GLY A 918 -77.94 -9.36 -32.34
C GLY A 918 -79.13 -8.98 -31.45
N ARG A 919 -79.41 -9.70 -30.35
CA ARG A 919 -80.45 -9.32 -29.39
C ARG A 919 -80.04 -8.06 -28.62
N LEU A 920 -81.03 -7.30 -28.16
CA LEU A 920 -80.83 -6.12 -27.32
C LEU A 920 -81.32 -6.39 -25.90
N ALA A 921 -80.44 -6.27 -24.92
CA ALA A 921 -80.76 -6.38 -23.51
C ALA A 921 -80.96 -4.99 -22.90
N GLN A 922 -82.07 -4.77 -22.19
CA GLN A 922 -82.45 -3.50 -21.60
C GLN A 922 -82.68 -3.63 -20.08
N TRP A 923 -82.04 -2.77 -19.28
CA TRP A 923 -82.13 -2.72 -17.83
C TRP A 923 -82.72 -1.39 -17.35
N ASN A 924 -83.52 -1.44 -16.28
CA ASN A 924 -84.11 -0.27 -15.62
C ASN A 924 -83.71 -0.20 -14.13
N SER A 925 -84.04 -1.23 -13.34
CA SER A 925 -83.89 -1.29 -11.89
C SER A 925 -83.49 -2.66 -11.33
N SER A 926 -83.59 -3.74 -12.12
CA SER A 926 -83.31 -5.12 -11.68
C SER A 926 -82.16 -5.76 -12.47
N VAL A 927 -81.55 -6.82 -11.93
CA VAL A 927 -80.48 -7.57 -12.62
C VAL A 927 -80.97 -8.28 -13.90
N VAL A 928 -82.26 -8.64 -13.96
CA VAL A 928 -82.88 -9.30 -15.09
C VAL A 928 -83.26 -8.27 -16.18
N PRO A 929 -82.69 -8.35 -17.40
CA PRO A 929 -83.05 -7.44 -18.47
C PRO A 929 -84.34 -7.85 -19.18
N THR A 930 -84.94 -6.88 -19.87
CA THR A 930 -85.89 -7.14 -20.95
C THR A 930 -85.10 -7.39 -22.24
N LEU A 931 -85.25 -8.58 -22.85
CA LEU A 931 -84.61 -8.93 -24.12
C LEU A 931 -85.53 -8.62 -25.29
N HIS A 932 -85.02 -7.89 -26.28
CA HIS A 932 -85.72 -7.58 -27.53
C HIS A 932 -85.15 -8.39 -28.72
N PRO A 933 -86.01 -8.84 -29.65
CA PRO A 933 -85.58 -9.59 -30.84
C PRO A 933 -84.81 -8.71 -31.84
N VAL A 934 -84.05 -9.38 -32.72
CA VAL A 934 -83.06 -8.82 -33.67
C VAL A 934 -83.61 -7.75 -34.62
N ASP A 935 -84.92 -7.76 -34.89
CA ASP A 935 -85.57 -6.95 -35.94
C ASP A 935 -86.16 -5.60 -35.47
N ARG A 936 -85.91 -5.14 -34.23
CA ARG A 936 -86.37 -3.81 -33.77
C ARG A 936 -85.33 -2.71 -34.05
N PRO A 937 -85.56 -1.77 -34.98
CA PRO A 937 -84.61 -0.72 -35.32
C PRO A 937 -85.02 0.62 -34.70
N TYR A 938 -85.21 0.70 -33.38
CA TYR A 938 -85.45 1.99 -32.74
C TYR A 938 -84.90 2.06 -31.32
N ILE A 939 -83.60 2.28 -31.23
CA ILE A 939 -83.04 3.07 -30.14
C ILE A 939 -83.02 4.50 -30.70
N GLU A 940 -83.75 5.43 -30.10
CA GLU A 940 -83.51 6.84 -30.42
C GLU A 940 -82.02 7.11 -30.18
N PRO A 941 -81.27 7.63 -31.17
CA PRO A 941 -79.86 7.92 -30.97
C PRO A 941 -79.75 8.84 -29.75
N PRO A 942 -78.88 8.52 -28.78
CA PRO A 942 -78.70 9.39 -27.63
C PRO A 942 -78.36 10.79 -28.12
N THR A 943 -79.05 11.80 -27.59
CA THR A 943 -78.72 13.19 -27.90
C THR A 943 -77.27 13.47 -27.51
N PRO A 944 -76.58 14.44 -28.14
CA PRO A 944 -75.20 14.78 -27.75
C PRO A 944 -75.03 15.03 -26.24
N ALA A 945 -76.05 15.62 -25.59
CA ALA A 945 -76.09 15.82 -24.14
C ALA A 945 -76.30 14.52 -23.32
N GLU A 946 -76.93 13.50 -23.91
CA GLU A 946 -77.07 12.16 -23.32
C GLU A 946 -75.82 11.32 -23.56
N ILE A 947 -75.14 11.47 -24.70
CA ILE A 947 -73.81 10.90 -24.96
C ILE A 947 -72.79 11.50 -23.98
N GLU A 948 -72.79 12.81 -23.76
CA GLU A 948 -71.94 13.46 -22.74
C GLU A 948 -72.25 12.99 -21.31
N ARG A 949 -73.53 12.74 -20.99
CA ARG A 949 -73.93 12.16 -19.70
C ARG A 949 -73.59 10.66 -19.57
N ALA A 950 -73.62 9.90 -20.66
CA ALA A 950 -73.36 8.45 -20.70
C ALA A 950 -71.87 8.11 -20.79
N GLN A 951 -71.09 8.91 -21.52
CA GLN A 951 -69.62 8.83 -21.59
C GLN A 951 -68.94 9.50 -20.39
N GLY A 952 -69.74 10.13 -19.52
CA GLY A 952 -69.46 10.37 -18.11
C GLY A 952 -68.03 10.79 -17.80
N ALA A 953 -67.72 12.06 -17.97
CA ALA A 953 -66.50 12.69 -17.48
C ALA A 953 -65.16 12.20 -18.06
N PHE A 954 -65.10 11.29 -19.03
CA PHE A 954 -63.81 10.82 -19.58
C PHE A 954 -63.66 11.05 -21.08
N VAL A 955 -62.46 11.45 -21.50
CA VAL A 955 -61.99 11.29 -22.89
C VAL A 955 -60.83 10.32 -22.88
N ARG A 956 -60.86 9.28 -23.71
CA ARG A 956 -59.84 8.23 -23.74
C ARG A 956 -59.23 8.02 -25.11
N LEU A 957 -57.96 7.61 -25.11
CA LEU A 957 -57.27 6.98 -26.20
C LEU A 957 -57.05 5.53 -25.78
N GLN A 958 -57.56 4.60 -26.58
CA GLN A 958 -57.41 3.16 -26.35
C GLN A 958 -56.49 2.59 -27.42
N ARG A 959 -55.70 1.58 -27.05
CA ARG A 959 -54.87 0.86 -28.01
C ARG A 959 -55.78 0.18 -29.03
N SER A 960 -55.86 0.77 -30.23
CA SER A 960 -56.57 0.23 -31.38
C SER A 960 -55.57 -0.05 -32.50
N ALA A 961 -56.02 -0.60 -33.63
CA ALA A 961 -55.16 -0.81 -34.80
C ALA A 961 -54.66 0.51 -35.45
N ALA A 962 -55.15 1.68 -35.02
CA ALA A 962 -54.74 2.98 -35.52
C ALA A 962 -53.46 3.50 -34.83
N ALA A 963 -52.66 4.28 -35.56
CA ALA A 963 -51.35 4.80 -35.14
C ALA A 963 -51.42 6.02 -34.19
N GLU A 964 -52.58 6.32 -33.60
CA GLU A 964 -52.73 7.48 -32.72
C GLU A 964 -52.08 7.22 -31.35
N THR A 965 -51.05 8.00 -31.03
CA THR A 965 -50.30 7.92 -29.75
C THR A 965 -50.55 9.14 -28.86
N ARG A 966 -51.40 10.08 -29.27
CA ARG A 966 -51.59 11.36 -28.58
C ARG A 966 -53.06 11.61 -28.27
N LEU A 967 -53.32 12.04 -27.04
CA LEU A 967 -54.65 12.40 -26.56
C LEU A 967 -54.64 13.82 -25.97
N VAL A 968 -55.52 14.68 -26.46
CA VAL A 968 -55.69 16.05 -25.96
C VAL A 968 -56.91 16.13 -25.05
N SER A 969 -56.74 16.71 -23.86
CA SER A 969 -57.84 17.02 -22.95
C SER A 969 -58.70 18.14 -23.53
N PRO A 970 -60.02 17.93 -23.72
CA PRO A 970 -60.91 18.97 -24.24
C PRO A 970 -61.13 20.13 -23.25
N TRP A 971 -60.78 19.94 -21.97
CA TRP A 971 -61.04 20.93 -20.92
C TRP A 971 -59.82 21.77 -20.54
N THR A 972 -58.62 21.18 -20.53
CA THR A 972 -57.43 21.80 -19.92
C THR A 972 -56.31 22.14 -20.92
N LYS A 973 -56.48 21.83 -22.22
CA LYS A 973 -55.45 21.98 -23.26
C LYS A 973 -54.13 21.24 -22.95
N LEU A 974 -54.17 20.31 -21.99
CA LEU A 974 -53.10 19.37 -21.73
C LEU A 974 -53.19 18.24 -22.75
N SER A 975 -52.05 17.78 -23.23
CA SER A 975 -51.96 16.60 -24.08
C SER A 975 -51.07 15.57 -23.43
N VAL A 976 -51.40 14.30 -23.63
CA VAL A 976 -50.58 13.15 -23.24
C VAL A 976 -50.19 12.40 -24.50
N GLU A 977 -48.90 12.10 -24.60
CA GLU A 977 -48.29 11.34 -25.68
C GLU A 977 -47.74 10.03 -25.12
N VAL A 978 -48.09 8.92 -25.77
CA VAL A 978 -47.64 7.57 -25.45
C VAL A 978 -46.33 7.32 -26.21
N LEU A 979 -45.22 7.22 -25.48
CA LEU A 979 -43.89 6.92 -26.01
C LEU A 979 -43.54 5.44 -25.76
N ALA A 980 -42.37 5.02 -26.25
CA ALA A 980 -41.93 3.63 -26.19
C ALA A 980 -41.78 3.09 -24.75
N ASP A 981 -41.50 3.91 -23.75
CA ASP A 981 -41.23 3.49 -22.37
C ASP A 981 -41.88 4.41 -21.33
N GLN A 982 -42.61 5.43 -21.77
CA GLN A 982 -43.20 6.43 -20.88
C GLN A 982 -44.44 7.08 -21.49
N PHE A 983 -45.23 7.73 -20.63
CA PHE A 983 -46.26 8.67 -21.04
C PHE A 983 -45.77 10.09 -20.72
N LYS A 984 -45.74 10.96 -21.73
CA LYS A 984 -45.35 12.36 -21.55
C LYS A 984 -46.60 13.22 -21.60
N TYR A 985 -46.85 13.99 -20.55
CA TYR A 985 -47.92 14.98 -20.56
C TYR A 985 -47.36 16.40 -20.57
N ALA A 986 -47.93 17.25 -21.42
CA ALA A 986 -47.51 18.63 -21.60
C ALA A 986 -48.66 19.49 -22.16
N PRO A 987 -48.67 20.81 -21.87
CA PRO A 987 -49.58 21.75 -22.53
C PRO A 987 -49.32 21.80 -24.04
N GLU A 988 -50.38 22.00 -24.83
CA GLU A 988 -50.31 22.01 -26.29
C GLU A 988 -49.53 23.20 -26.87
N GLN A 989 -49.55 24.35 -26.19
CA GLN A 989 -48.74 25.53 -26.49
C GLN A 989 -47.89 25.86 -25.26
N GLY A 990 -46.58 26.04 -25.46
CA GLY A 990 -45.58 26.05 -24.39
C GLY A 990 -45.78 27.04 -23.24
N ALA A 991 -45.03 26.76 -22.15
CA ALA A 991 -45.04 27.33 -20.80
C ALA A 991 -46.22 26.88 -19.90
N GLY A 992 -46.18 25.61 -19.50
CA GLY A 992 -46.99 25.03 -18.40
C GLY A 992 -46.29 23.79 -17.81
N ARG A 993 -46.86 23.21 -16.75
CA ARG A 993 -46.27 22.02 -16.11
C ARG A 993 -46.29 20.84 -17.09
N GLN A 994 -45.11 20.27 -17.32
CA GLN A 994 -44.93 19.02 -18.05
C GLN A 994 -44.44 17.94 -17.08
N GLY A 995 -44.69 16.68 -17.40
CA GLY A 995 -44.22 15.57 -16.60
C GLY A 995 -44.21 14.26 -17.38
N HIS A 996 -43.51 13.30 -16.80
CA HIS A 996 -43.34 11.97 -17.36
C HIS A 996 -43.92 10.94 -16.39
N LEU A 997 -44.58 9.94 -16.95
CA LEU A 997 -45.14 8.80 -16.22
C LEU A 997 -44.50 7.52 -16.77
N GLU A 998 -44.19 6.59 -15.89
CA GLU A 998 -43.58 5.32 -16.27
C GLU A 998 -44.60 4.42 -17.00
N ARG A 999 -44.21 3.86 -18.15
CA ARG A 999 -44.99 2.85 -18.88
C ARG A 999 -44.34 1.47 -18.70
N GLN A 1000 -45.12 0.49 -18.27
CA GLN A 1000 -44.66 -0.89 -18.15
C GLN A 1000 -45.34 -1.76 -19.21
N GLY A 1001 -44.51 -2.41 -20.03
CA GLY A 1001 -44.95 -3.36 -21.03
C GLY A 1001 -45.98 -2.77 -22.02
N GLN A 1002 -47.05 -3.50 -22.29
CA GLN A 1002 -48.13 -3.07 -23.15
C GLN A 1002 -49.13 -2.16 -22.41
N TRP A 1003 -49.64 -1.13 -23.10
CA TRP A 1003 -50.66 -0.23 -22.56
C TRP A 1003 -52.05 -0.59 -23.12
N ASN A 1004 -53.08 -0.38 -22.30
CA ASN A 1004 -54.48 -0.65 -22.64
C ASN A 1004 -55.19 0.65 -23.05
N TYR A 1005 -55.15 1.66 -22.18
CA TYR A 1005 -55.69 2.99 -22.49
C TYR A 1005 -55.02 4.11 -21.70
N VAL A 1006 -55.18 5.35 -22.17
CA VAL A 1006 -54.95 6.58 -21.43
C VAL A 1006 -56.21 7.43 -21.48
N ALA A 1007 -56.60 8.07 -20.37
CA ALA A 1007 -57.83 8.84 -20.30
C ALA A 1007 -57.72 10.09 -19.43
N TRP A 1008 -58.36 11.17 -19.87
CA TRP A 1008 -58.55 12.40 -19.09
C TRP A 1008 -59.92 12.36 -18.41
N GLU A 1009 -59.93 12.54 -17.08
CA GLU A 1009 -61.13 12.80 -16.28
C GLU A 1009 -61.44 14.30 -16.28
N ALA A 1010 -62.73 14.64 -16.41
CA ALA A 1010 -63.21 16.01 -16.48
C ALA A 1010 -62.93 16.75 -15.17
N PRO A 1011 -62.59 18.06 -15.23
CA PRO A 1011 -62.45 18.89 -14.05
C PRO A 1011 -63.73 18.95 -13.20
N ASN A 1012 -63.56 19.03 -11.88
CA ASN A 1012 -64.65 19.26 -10.92
C ASN A 1012 -64.20 20.21 -9.80
N ALA A 1013 -65.09 20.49 -8.84
CA ALA A 1013 -64.81 21.46 -7.78
C ALA A 1013 -63.62 21.08 -6.86
N SER A 1014 -63.34 19.78 -6.66
CA SER A 1014 -62.20 19.33 -5.85
C SER A 1014 -60.93 19.14 -6.68
N ILE A 1015 -61.03 18.98 -8.00
CA ILE A 1015 -59.91 18.75 -8.92
C ILE A 1015 -60.09 19.63 -10.17
N PRO A 1016 -59.69 20.91 -10.11
CA PRO A 1016 -60.00 21.90 -11.14
C PRO A 1016 -59.24 21.68 -12.46
N GLN A 1017 -58.26 20.77 -12.49
CA GLN A 1017 -57.48 20.43 -13.69
C GLN A 1017 -57.79 19.02 -14.24
N GLY A 1018 -58.76 18.32 -13.64
CA GLY A 1018 -59.04 16.92 -13.96
C GLY A 1018 -57.93 15.97 -13.51
N ARG A 1019 -58.02 14.70 -13.94
CA ARG A 1019 -57.04 13.65 -13.66
C ARG A 1019 -56.61 12.96 -14.94
N LEU A 1020 -55.37 12.48 -14.95
CA LEU A 1020 -54.84 11.61 -15.99
C LEU A 1020 -54.82 10.17 -15.50
N TRP A 1021 -55.50 9.28 -16.21
CA TRP A 1021 -55.52 7.86 -15.94
C TRP A 1021 -54.75 7.10 -17.00
N VAL A 1022 -53.90 6.17 -16.58
CA VAL A 1022 -53.14 5.28 -17.47
C VAL A 1022 -53.35 3.84 -17.03
N SER A 1023 -53.60 2.97 -18.00
CA SER A 1023 -53.70 1.53 -17.81
C SER A 1023 -52.66 0.83 -18.68
N ASP A 1024 -51.80 0.04 -18.06
CA ASP A 1024 -50.78 -0.79 -18.68
C ASP A 1024 -50.55 -2.08 -17.88
N GLU A 1025 -49.51 -2.86 -18.18
CA GLU A 1025 -49.23 -4.13 -17.49
C GLU A 1025 -48.97 -3.97 -15.98
N ARG A 1026 -48.70 -2.75 -15.51
CA ARG A 1026 -48.60 -2.47 -14.08
C ARG A 1026 -49.99 -2.42 -13.41
N GLY A 1027 -51.06 -2.28 -14.18
CA GLY A 1027 -52.42 -2.02 -13.71
C GLY A 1027 -52.85 -0.58 -13.97
N LEU A 1028 -53.69 -0.03 -13.09
CA LEU A 1028 -54.33 1.27 -13.30
C LEU A 1028 -53.77 2.33 -12.36
N ARG A 1029 -53.33 3.46 -12.93
CA ARG A 1029 -52.74 4.57 -12.17
C ARG A 1029 -53.36 5.91 -12.55
N CYS A 1030 -53.49 6.78 -11.55
CA CYS A 1030 -54.07 8.12 -11.66
C CYS A 1030 -53.06 9.19 -11.25
N PHE A 1031 -53.01 10.30 -11.98
CA PHE A 1031 -52.11 11.41 -11.75
C PHE A 1031 -52.84 12.75 -11.77
N LEU A 1032 -52.38 13.66 -10.91
CA LEU A 1032 -52.77 15.06 -10.93
C LEU A 1032 -51.75 15.82 -11.80
N PRO A 1033 -52.13 16.36 -12.96
CA PRO A 1033 -51.21 17.00 -13.90
C PRO A 1033 -50.49 18.25 -13.33
#